data_AF-A0A2D6MM57-F1
#
_entry.id   AF-A0A2D6MM57-F1
#
_cell.length_a   1.000
_cell.length_b   1.000
_cell.length_c   1.000
_cell.angle_alpha   90.00
_cell.angle_beta   90.00
_cell.angle_gamma   90.00
#
_symmetry.space_group_name_H-M   'P 1'
#
loop_
_entity.id
_entity.type
_entity.pdbx_description
1 polymer ?
#
loop_
_entity_poly.entity_id
_entity_poly.type
_entity_poly.pdbx_seq_one_letter_code
_entity_poly.pdbx_strand_id
1 'polypeptide(L)'
;MFQRRHRADKGLRVPNPSMHTDQSQLQPSRQESGPRSDEPDRSPALAGFALLADPDSISGTHERSSPDDRDGRDEEIERLRAALHVRSQEIEALRPSVPERERPTAVVPPSDPTEASPIPASESHKPPGRLLDAATARRLANDARARERASREALAATRQALGIEALAEDESHAHAESSPQRWQRHPLFGREAPTAAASSPSLPNDRAQGETKHHPTPTRHDESDIAGALSAAHADLRALRSTLSIARDTAVAQRAELKTLRNRVSEAERELAETHAQASRGAQAAPEHGEEPDPRIAELERALENAAIEHDRLQDHLAANKREAETREADRILLRQTLSQREREVDARNAQLDALGDRFEAQDDALERARLQFDQERSHNTATQALLDQLRAALALQPDPAACALLDGPDATQPPEWDGASESGSESHPGRPALRDARPVPSEGPEPDRTNATGKSQLDAANAVLLGAEAACGPGDLGAHDAPPAHGARPAIFDAWLDDQVQRNFGPMGIDRVVDLLRAPLARSAASSHSADLDLVLLGRGATLWAPKLVEGLVENGTAAFRVHVGDTMPDLEGTLRRPAPDSPVLDFLEVLPTCRTPDELAEQLTALRPAAVISRDFLCDTEDVSPWLDALAAAAELGACLLFAESTGLGPVDPPEEMTSIGERIWELMPERYTRDRTPEQNPTSWRDAFLRVCAEPTGELLPALRAHFRLSLFAQFGFLAEPFLEARIGANFDPHAKRDRRFLRQISDLDDRKIEAGIAPALHLIAVVDPAAED
;
A
#
# COMPACT_ATOMS: atom_id res chain seq x y z
N MET A 1 62.76 14.23 -20.65
CA MET A 1 63.01 15.68 -20.59
C MET A 1 62.04 16.31 -19.58
N PHE A 2 62.50 17.32 -18.83
CA PHE A 2 61.73 18.20 -17.94
C PHE A 2 60.77 17.62 -16.87
N GLN A 3 61.27 17.61 -15.63
CA GLN A 3 60.49 17.62 -14.40
C GLN A 3 59.75 18.96 -14.21
N ARG A 4 58.55 18.95 -13.60
CA ARG A 4 57.96 20.16 -13.00
C ARG A 4 58.36 20.26 -11.52
N ARG A 5 58.75 21.46 -11.09
CA ARG A 5 59.17 21.77 -9.72
C ARG A 5 58.01 22.33 -8.89
N HIS A 6 58.03 22.04 -7.59
CA HIS A 6 57.34 22.83 -6.57
C HIS A 6 57.70 24.32 -6.67
N ARG A 7 56.74 25.18 -6.35
CA ARG A 7 57.01 26.48 -5.74
C ARG A 7 55.92 26.85 -4.76
N ALA A 8 56.32 27.21 -3.54
CA ALA A 8 55.48 27.85 -2.55
C ALA A 8 55.76 29.36 -2.56
N ASP A 9 54.72 30.16 -2.38
CA ASP A 9 54.77 31.54 -1.88
C ASP A 9 53.43 31.77 -1.16
N LYS A 10 53.43 31.99 0.17
CA LYS A 10 53.61 33.28 0.87
C LYS A 10 52.41 34.22 0.77
N GLY A 11 51.52 34.06 1.76
CA GLY A 11 50.96 35.11 2.61
C GLY A 11 50.61 36.48 1.99
N LEU A 12 49.31 36.73 1.88
CA LEU A 12 48.73 38.07 1.84
C LEU A 12 47.86 38.30 3.07
N ARG A 13 48.10 39.43 3.75
CA ARG A 13 47.26 39.92 4.86
C ARG A 13 45.96 40.51 4.30
N VAL A 14 44.83 40.13 4.88
CA VAL A 14 43.55 40.81 4.68
C VAL A 14 43.45 42.00 5.65
N PRO A 15 43.15 43.22 5.19
CA PRO A 15 42.81 44.33 6.07
C PRO A 15 41.30 44.35 6.37
N ASN A 16 40.94 44.44 7.64
CA ASN A 16 39.57 44.71 8.10
C ASN A 16 39.15 46.16 7.75
N PRO A 17 37.94 46.39 7.22
CA PRO A 17 37.28 47.68 7.26
C PRO A 17 36.11 47.64 8.25
N SER A 18 36.36 48.02 9.50
CA SER A 18 35.30 48.36 10.45
C SER A 18 34.69 49.72 10.10
N MET A 19 33.41 49.72 9.69
CA MET A 19 32.60 50.92 9.48
C MET A 19 31.38 50.87 10.41
N HIS A 20 31.38 51.72 11.44
CA HIS A 20 30.16 52.02 12.18
C HIS A 20 29.15 52.69 11.25
N THR A 21 27.91 52.23 11.24
CA THR A 21 26.77 53.02 10.78
C THR A 21 25.73 53.10 11.89
N ASP A 22 25.62 54.30 12.44
CA ASP A 22 24.52 54.71 13.31
C ASP A 22 23.21 54.69 12.50
N GLN A 23 22.20 53.97 12.99
CA GLN A 23 20.82 54.18 12.55
C GLN A 23 19.89 54.29 13.77
N SER A 24 19.63 55.53 14.15
CA SER A 24 18.58 55.85 15.11
C SER A 24 17.21 55.73 14.48
N GLN A 25 16.38 54.91 15.13
CA GLN A 25 14.93 55.09 15.36
C GLN A 25 14.15 56.04 14.44
N LEU A 26 13.11 55.51 13.78
CA LEU A 26 11.80 56.16 13.69
C LEU A 26 10.72 55.09 13.42
N GLN A 27 9.85 54.84 14.41
CA GLN A 27 8.59 54.12 14.18
C GLN A 27 7.57 55.05 13.50
N PRO A 28 6.58 54.48 12.81
CA PRO A 28 5.22 54.76 13.30
C PRO A 28 4.33 53.52 13.40
N SER A 29 3.50 53.53 14.44
CA SER A 29 2.52 52.49 14.76
C SER A 29 1.29 52.55 13.84
N ARG A 30 0.79 51.39 13.40
CA ARG A 30 -0.67 51.13 13.29
C ARG A 30 -0.95 49.63 13.22
N GLN A 31 -1.55 49.09 14.28
CA GLN A 31 -2.26 47.81 14.24
C GLN A 31 -3.68 48.08 13.72
N GLU A 32 -4.08 47.36 12.67
CA GLU A 32 -5.49 47.04 12.41
C GLU A 32 -5.62 45.51 12.45
N SER A 33 -6.22 45.02 13.53
CA SER A 33 -6.45 43.60 13.76
C SER A 33 -7.74 43.16 13.07
N GLY A 34 -7.61 42.60 11.86
CA GLY A 34 -8.65 41.78 11.25
C GLY A 34 -8.66 40.38 11.86
N PRO A 35 -9.83 39.73 12.04
CA PRO A 35 -9.90 38.36 12.53
C PRO A 35 -9.35 37.41 11.46
N ARG A 36 -8.22 36.75 11.75
CA ARG A 36 -7.79 35.57 11.00
C ARG A 36 -8.63 34.39 11.45
N SER A 37 -9.47 33.89 10.55
CA SER A 37 -10.04 32.55 10.64
C SER A 37 -8.98 31.55 10.17
N ASP A 38 -8.00 31.26 11.04
CA ASP A 38 -7.05 30.18 10.83
C ASP A 38 -7.74 28.84 11.13
N GLU A 39 -8.66 28.41 10.25
CA GLU A 39 -9.02 26.99 10.17
C GLU A 39 -7.82 26.25 9.56
N PRO A 40 -7.28 25.21 10.23
CA PRO A 40 -6.19 24.43 9.67
C PRO A 40 -6.66 23.72 8.41
N ASP A 41 -5.98 23.99 7.30
CA ASP A 41 -6.28 23.44 5.98
C ASP A 41 -6.29 21.91 6.04
N ARG A 42 -7.48 21.32 6.00
CA ARG A 42 -7.67 19.87 6.10
C ARG A 42 -7.26 19.22 4.78
N SER A 43 -5.95 19.08 4.60
CA SER A 43 -5.35 18.50 3.39
C SER A 43 -6.03 17.16 3.06
N PRO A 44 -6.70 17.04 1.89
CA PRO A 44 -7.46 15.84 1.54
C PRO A 44 -6.58 14.60 1.42
N ALA A 45 -5.27 14.78 1.20
CA ALA A 45 -4.28 13.70 1.23
C ALA A 45 -4.21 12.97 2.58
N LEU A 46 -4.60 13.62 3.69
CA LEU A 46 -4.60 13.01 5.02
C LEU A 46 -5.89 12.23 5.34
N ALA A 47 -6.96 12.39 4.55
CA ALA A 47 -8.24 11.72 4.81
C ALA A 47 -8.15 10.19 4.65
N GLY A 48 -7.24 9.69 3.80
CA GLY A 48 -7.04 8.26 3.57
C GLY A 48 -6.47 7.49 4.77
N PHE A 49 -5.74 8.15 5.69
CA PHE A 49 -5.12 7.48 6.83
C PHE A 49 -6.11 7.08 7.94
N ALA A 50 -7.35 7.56 7.89
CA ALA A 50 -8.41 7.12 8.79
C ALA A 50 -8.75 5.62 8.66
N LEU A 51 -8.34 4.97 7.57
CA LEU A 51 -8.53 3.53 7.32
C LEU A 51 -7.76 2.61 8.29
N LEU A 52 -6.76 3.12 9.02
CA LEU A 52 -6.15 2.35 10.11
C LEU A 52 -6.96 2.38 11.41
N ALA A 53 -7.88 3.34 11.60
CA ALA A 53 -8.74 3.34 12.78
C ALA A 53 -9.53 2.02 12.87
N ASP A 54 -9.55 1.43 14.06
CA ASP A 54 -10.37 0.25 14.32
C ASP A 54 -11.83 0.71 14.47
N PRO A 55 -12.81 0.19 13.72
CA PRO A 55 -14.20 0.59 13.90
C PRO A 55 -14.69 0.35 15.34
N ASP A 56 -14.12 -0.62 16.04
CA ASP A 56 -14.46 -0.91 17.44
C ASP A 56 -13.76 0.06 18.42
N SER A 57 -12.60 0.64 18.09
CA SER A 57 -11.91 1.61 18.98
C SER A 57 -12.59 2.97 19.05
N ILE A 58 -13.55 3.25 18.17
CA ILE A 58 -14.40 4.45 18.23
C ILE A 58 -15.45 4.32 19.38
N SER A 59 -15.55 3.15 20.02
CA SER A 59 -16.59 2.82 21.02
C SER A 59 -16.13 2.72 22.49
N GLY A 60 -15.11 3.50 22.91
CA GLY A 60 -14.81 3.74 24.34
C GLY A 60 -13.45 4.40 24.56
N THR A 61 -13.21 5.23 25.59
CA THR A 61 -14.03 5.60 26.76
C THR A 61 -13.91 7.11 27.06
N HIS A 62 -15.01 7.86 26.99
CA HIS A 62 -14.99 9.28 27.39
C HIS A 62 -15.25 9.46 28.89
N GLU A 63 -14.26 10.01 29.60
CA GLU A 63 -14.44 10.52 30.95
C GLU A 63 -15.36 11.76 30.96
N ARG A 64 -16.50 11.64 31.64
CA ARG A 64 -17.29 12.73 32.25
C ARG A 64 -17.51 14.00 31.41
N SER A 65 -18.24 13.87 30.30
CA SER A 65 -18.98 15.01 29.72
C SER A 65 -20.02 15.57 30.70
N SER A 66 -20.30 16.87 30.61
CA SER A 66 -21.25 17.59 31.47
C SER A 66 -22.68 17.02 31.32
N PRO A 67 -23.54 17.04 32.37
CA PRO A 67 -24.93 16.60 32.23
C PRO A 67 -25.70 17.35 31.13
N ASP A 68 -25.42 18.63 30.88
CA ASP A 68 -26.08 19.44 29.85
C ASP A 68 -25.83 18.93 28.39
N ASP A 69 -24.75 18.18 28.14
CA ASP A 69 -24.46 17.61 26.82
C ASP A 69 -25.29 16.34 26.51
N ARG A 70 -26.00 15.79 27.51
CA ARG A 70 -26.86 14.61 27.32
C ARG A 70 -28.19 14.99 26.73
N ASP A 71 -28.82 16.05 27.23
CA ASP A 71 -30.15 16.49 26.78
C ASP A 71 -30.15 16.82 25.27
N GLY A 72 -29.09 17.46 24.76
CA GLY A 72 -28.93 17.72 23.32
C GLY A 72 -28.76 16.45 22.46
N ARG A 73 -28.08 15.41 22.98
CA ARG A 73 -27.94 14.11 22.30
C ARG A 73 -29.24 13.31 22.33
N ASP A 74 -29.97 13.33 23.44
CA ASP A 74 -31.25 12.64 23.55
C ASP A 74 -32.32 13.32 22.67
N GLU A 75 -32.35 14.66 22.58
CA GLU A 75 -33.18 15.37 21.59
C GLU A 75 -32.81 15.03 20.14
N GLU A 76 -31.52 14.90 19.80
CA GLU A 76 -31.09 14.51 18.46
C GLU A 76 -31.45 13.05 18.12
N ILE A 77 -31.32 12.13 19.09
CA ILE A 77 -31.74 10.73 18.97
C ILE A 77 -33.27 10.63 18.81
N GLU A 78 -34.07 11.42 19.55
CA GLU A 78 -35.52 11.47 19.36
C GLU A 78 -35.90 12.07 18.00
N ARG A 79 -35.21 13.12 17.52
CA ARG A 79 -35.38 13.66 16.16
C ARG A 79 -35.13 12.60 15.09
N LEU A 80 -34.04 11.85 15.21
CA LEU A 80 -33.68 10.81 14.25
C LEU A 80 -34.66 9.64 14.29
N ARG A 81 -35.14 9.24 15.48
CA ARG A 81 -36.21 8.23 15.63
C ARG A 81 -37.53 8.70 15.02
N ALA A 82 -37.91 9.96 15.22
CA ALA A 82 -39.11 10.54 14.61
C ALA A 82 -39.00 10.57 13.07
N ALA A 83 -37.86 10.99 12.53
CA ALA A 83 -37.60 10.98 11.09
C ALA A 83 -37.65 9.56 10.49
N LEU A 84 -37.06 8.57 11.16
CA LEU A 84 -37.14 7.15 10.78
C LEU A 84 -38.58 6.61 10.84
N HIS A 85 -39.37 7.00 11.83
CA HIS A 85 -40.76 6.58 11.96
C HIS A 85 -41.64 7.16 10.84
N VAL A 86 -41.47 8.44 10.50
CA VAL A 86 -42.16 9.08 9.36
C VAL A 86 -41.77 8.38 8.06
N ARG A 87 -40.47 8.14 7.81
CA ARG A 87 -39.98 7.42 6.63
C ARG A 87 -40.55 6.00 6.53
N SER A 88 -40.73 5.31 7.67
CA SER A 88 -41.35 3.99 7.72
C SER A 88 -42.85 4.03 7.36
N GLN A 89 -43.59 5.04 7.85
CA GLN A 89 -44.99 5.23 7.50
C GLN A 89 -45.17 5.59 6.02
N GLU A 90 -44.27 6.38 5.44
CA GLU A 90 -44.25 6.67 3.99
C GLU A 90 -44.03 5.39 3.16
N ILE A 91 -43.07 4.54 3.55
CA ILE A 91 -42.81 3.25 2.90
C ILE A 91 -44.01 2.29 3.02
N GLU A 92 -44.70 2.30 4.16
CA GLU A 92 -45.87 1.44 4.39
C GLU A 92 -47.11 1.95 3.64
N ALA A 93 -47.30 3.27 3.53
CA ALA A 93 -48.34 3.89 2.71
C ALA A 93 -48.13 3.67 1.20
N LEU A 94 -46.88 3.45 0.76
CA LEU A 94 -46.52 3.15 -0.62
C LEU A 94 -46.67 1.66 -0.99
N ARG A 95 -47.07 0.77 -0.07
CA ARG A 95 -47.38 -0.63 -0.41
C ARG A 95 -48.77 -0.74 -1.06
N PRO A 96 -48.89 -1.18 -2.32
CA PRO A 96 -50.19 -1.42 -2.94
C PRO A 96 -50.88 -2.63 -2.29
N SER A 97 -52.14 -2.47 -1.91
CA SER A 97 -52.97 -3.55 -1.37
C SER A 97 -53.39 -4.51 -2.49
N VAL A 98 -52.73 -5.65 -2.58
CA VAL A 98 -53.04 -6.71 -3.56
C VAL A 98 -54.31 -7.46 -3.13
N PRO A 99 -55.34 -7.60 -3.99
CA PRO A 99 -56.55 -8.32 -3.64
C PRO A 99 -56.37 -9.84 -3.68
N GLU A 100 -56.99 -10.55 -2.73
CA GLU A 100 -57.01 -12.01 -2.71
C GLU A 100 -57.73 -12.57 -3.95
N ARG A 101 -57.10 -13.52 -4.66
CA ARG A 101 -57.83 -14.38 -5.60
C ARG A 101 -57.26 -15.79 -5.78
N GLU A 102 -58.03 -16.73 -5.24
CA GLU A 102 -58.40 -18.05 -5.81
C GLU A 102 -57.29 -19.03 -6.27
N ARG A 103 -57.15 -20.12 -5.49
CA ARG A 103 -56.42 -21.35 -5.85
C ARG A 103 -57.20 -22.21 -6.84
N PRO A 104 -56.54 -22.84 -7.83
CA PRO A 104 -57.04 -24.06 -8.48
C PRO A 104 -56.23 -25.30 -8.07
N THR A 105 -56.95 -26.21 -7.39
CA THR A 105 -56.98 -27.68 -7.50
C THR A 105 -55.81 -28.51 -8.06
N ALA A 106 -55.48 -29.58 -7.35
CA ALA A 106 -54.51 -30.60 -7.73
C ALA A 106 -54.97 -31.55 -8.86
N VAL A 107 -54.01 -32.15 -9.58
CA VAL A 107 -54.22 -33.24 -10.54
C VAL A 107 -53.32 -34.43 -10.18
N VAL A 108 -53.92 -35.61 -10.11
CA VAL A 108 -53.27 -36.92 -9.86
C VAL A 108 -53.16 -37.70 -11.16
N PRO A 109 -52.02 -38.36 -11.43
CA PRO A 109 -51.94 -39.57 -12.25
C PRO A 109 -51.25 -40.75 -11.50
N PRO A 110 -51.29 -42.00 -12.02
CA PRO A 110 -51.70 -43.14 -11.19
C PRO A 110 -50.65 -44.28 -11.02
N SER A 111 -51.08 -45.33 -10.31
CA SER A 111 -50.32 -46.53 -9.92
C SER A 111 -50.03 -47.54 -11.06
N ASP A 112 -48.90 -48.27 -10.91
CA ASP A 112 -48.60 -49.71 -11.08
C ASP A 112 -49.66 -50.67 -11.71
N PRO A 113 -49.29 -51.84 -12.32
CA PRO A 113 -48.19 -52.78 -11.97
C PRO A 113 -47.39 -53.31 -13.21
N THR A 114 -46.56 -54.39 -13.27
CA THR A 114 -46.54 -55.69 -12.56
C THR A 114 -45.22 -56.48 -12.74
N GLU A 115 -44.83 -57.24 -11.69
CA GLU A 115 -44.06 -58.51 -11.61
C GLU A 115 -43.06 -59.02 -12.69
N ALA A 116 -41.84 -59.37 -12.24
CA ALA A 116 -41.24 -60.72 -12.38
C ALA A 116 -40.02 -60.91 -11.42
N SER A 117 -39.64 -62.16 -11.09
CA SER A 117 -38.74 -62.56 -9.98
C SER A 117 -37.95 -63.85 -10.35
N PRO A 118 -37.03 -64.46 -9.55
CA PRO A 118 -35.93 -63.98 -8.68
C PRO A 118 -34.59 -64.80 -8.85
N ILE A 119 -33.66 -64.74 -7.84
CA ILE A 119 -32.62 -65.76 -7.44
C ILE A 119 -31.21 -65.68 -8.13
N PRO A 120 -30.03 -65.87 -7.44
CA PRO A 120 -29.66 -65.72 -6.02
C PRO A 120 -28.35 -64.93 -5.73
N ALA A 121 -28.08 -64.79 -4.43
CA ALA A 121 -26.93 -64.24 -3.70
C ALA A 121 -25.47 -64.51 -4.19
N SER A 122 -24.61 -63.52 -3.91
CA SER A 122 -23.28 -63.72 -3.30
C SER A 122 -22.96 -62.56 -2.34
N GLU A 123 -22.26 -62.85 -1.24
CA GLU A 123 -21.95 -61.89 -0.17
C GLU A 123 -20.69 -61.06 -0.48
N SER A 124 -20.68 -59.77 -0.12
CA SER A 124 -19.49 -59.09 0.45
C SER A 124 -19.78 -57.66 0.94
N HIS A 125 -19.21 -57.34 2.10
CA HIS A 125 -18.91 -56.02 2.68
C HIS A 125 -19.90 -54.83 2.53
N LYS A 126 -20.60 -54.52 3.64
CA LYS A 126 -21.21 -53.20 3.89
C LYS A 126 -20.15 -52.18 4.38
N PRO A 127 -20.08 -50.96 3.84
CA PRO A 127 -19.50 -49.81 4.53
C PRO A 127 -20.56 -49.11 5.41
N PRO A 128 -20.20 -48.58 6.60
CA PRO A 128 -21.11 -47.81 7.44
C PRO A 128 -21.16 -46.35 6.99
N GLY A 129 -22.21 -45.97 6.26
CA GLY A 129 -22.49 -44.58 5.90
C GLY A 129 -23.98 -44.36 5.74
N ARG A 130 -24.67 -43.91 6.81
CA ARG A 130 -26.06 -43.47 6.71
C ARG A 130 -26.10 -42.13 5.97
N LEU A 131 -26.17 -42.20 4.64
CA LEU A 131 -26.60 -41.09 3.81
C LEU A 131 -27.97 -40.60 4.30
N LEU A 132 -28.16 -39.27 4.33
CA LEU A 132 -29.43 -38.61 4.59
C LEU A 132 -30.54 -39.28 3.76
N ASP A 133 -31.69 -39.55 4.38
CA ASP A 133 -32.77 -40.18 3.63
C ASP A 133 -33.23 -39.29 2.45
N ALA A 134 -33.74 -39.94 1.42
CA ALA A 134 -34.09 -39.27 0.18
C ALA A 134 -35.26 -38.27 0.35
N ALA A 135 -35.97 -38.26 1.49
CA ALA A 135 -36.99 -37.27 1.80
C ALA A 135 -36.37 -36.00 2.41
N THR A 136 -35.39 -36.16 3.29
CA THR A 136 -34.63 -35.08 3.93
C THR A 136 -33.77 -34.32 2.90
N ALA A 137 -33.10 -35.04 1.99
CA ALA A 137 -32.38 -34.43 0.88
C ALA A 137 -33.32 -33.63 -0.06
N ARG A 138 -34.51 -34.16 -0.37
CA ARG A 138 -35.54 -33.44 -1.16
C ARG A 138 -36.08 -32.21 -0.43
N ARG A 139 -36.26 -32.28 0.89
CA ARG A 139 -36.72 -31.16 1.71
C ARG A 139 -35.71 -30.02 1.70
N LEU A 140 -34.43 -30.32 1.96
CA LEU A 140 -33.34 -29.33 1.89
C LEU A 140 -33.22 -28.70 0.50
N ALA A 141 -33.33 -29.49 -0.58
CA ALA A 141 -33.33 -28.98 -1.94
C ALA A 141 -34.53 -28.07 -2.25
N ASN A 142 -35.70 -28.33 -1.67
CA ASN A 142 -36.88 -27.48 -1.84
C ASN A 142 -36.79 -26.18 -1.01
N ASP A 143 -36.26 -26.24 0.21
CA ASP A 143 -36.02 -25.05 1.04
C ASP A 143 -34.97 -24.13 0.42
N ALA A 144 -33.91 -24.68 -0.20
CA ALA A 144 -32.95 -23.92 -0.98
C ALA A 144 -33.60 -23.18 -2.16
N ARG A 145 -34.43 -23.86 -2.96
CA ARG A 145 -35.22 -23.28 -4.08
C ARG A 145 -36.29 -22.28 -3.63
N ALA A 146 -36.70 -22.31 -2.37
CA ALA A 146 -37.62 -21.31 -1.80
C ALA A 146 -36.85 -20.04 -1.42
N ARG A 147 -35.71 -20.17 -0.74
CA ARG A 147 -34.81 -19.04 -0.42
C ARG A 147 -34.28 -18.34 -1.68
N GLU A 148 -33.94 -19.11 -2.70
CA GLU A 148 -33.50 -18.57 -3.99
C GLU A 148 -34.60 -17.72 -4.67
N ARG A 149 -35.87 -18.17 -4.64
CA ARG A 149 -36.99 -17.39 -5.17
C ARG A 149 -37.24 -16.11 -4.38
N ALA A 150 -37.26 -16.17 -3.05
CA ALA A 150 -37.39 -14.99 -2.20
C ALA A 150 -36.26 -13.96 -2.44
N SER A 151 -35.03 -14.43 -2.65
CA SER A 151 -33.89 -13.57 -3.01
C SER A 151 -34.07 -12.90 -4.37
N ARG A 152 -34.54 -13.64 -5.40
CA ARG A 152 -34.83 -13.09 -6.73
C ARG A 152 -35.95 -12.03 -6.68
N GLU A 153 -37.02 -12.28 -5.91
CA GLU A 153 -38.13 -11.34 -5.73
C GLU A 153 -37.66 -10.05 -5.04
N ALA A 154 -36.83 -10.16 -3.99
CA ALA A 154 -36.22 -9.00 -3.35
C ALA A 154 -35.29 -8.21 -4.29
N LEU A 155 -34.49 -8.89 -5.12
CA LEU A 155 -33.55 -8.24 -6.04
C LEU A 155 -34.27 -7.55 -7.21
N ALA A 156 -35.37 -8.14 -7.71
CA ALA A 156 -36.26 -7.51 -8.67
C ALA A 156 -36.94 -6.25 -8.08
N ALA A 157 -37.47 -6.33 -6.86
CA ALA A 157 -38.05 -5.18 -6.16
C ALA A 157 -37.03 -4.05 -5.97
N THR A 158 -35.77 -4.36 -5.64
CA THR A 158 -34.69 -3.37 -5.53
C THR A 158 -34.35 -2.73 -6.87
N ARG A 159 -34.28 -3.49 -7.98
CA ARG A 159 -34.04 -2.93 -9.33
C ARG A 159 -35.18 -2.00 -9.78
N GLN A 160 -36.41 -2.38 -9.48
CA GLN A 160 -37.60 -1.55 -9.75
C GLN A 160 -37.58 -0.27 -8.91
N ALA A 161 -37.21 -0.34 -7.63
CA ALA A 161 -37.07 0.82 -6.74
C ALA A 161 -35.93 1.78 -7.14
N LEU A 162 -34.91 1.28 -7.86
CA LEU A 162 -33.78 2.07 -8.38
C LEU A 162 -34.00 2.60 -9.81
N GLY A 163 -35.11 2.27 -10.47
CA GLY A 163 -35.49 2.84 -11.78
C GLY A 163 -34.62 2.42 -12.98
N ILE A 164 -33.98 1.24 -12.93
CA ILE A 164 -32.89 0.85 -13.85
C ILE A 164 -33.35 0.36 -15.25
N GLU A 165 -34.66 0.24 -15.52
CA GLU A 165 -35.19 -0.52 -16.68
C GLU A 165 -35.41 0.29 -18.00
N ALA A 166 -34.73 1.42 -18.26
CA ALA A 166 -35.12 2.33 -19.35
C ALA A 166 -33.99 2.91 -20.26
N LEU A 167 -32.90 2.18 -20.53
CA LEU A 167 -31.80 2.68 -21.40
C LEU A 167 -31.26 1.69 -22.47
N ALA A 168 -32.02 0.66 -22.85
CA ALA A 168 -31.49 -0.45 -23.66
C ALA A 168 -31.81 -0.43 -25.18
N GLU A 169 -32.55 0.54 -25.73
CA GLU A 169 -33.09 0.43 -27.10
C GLU A 169 -32.79 1.57 -28.11
N ASP A 170 -32.13 2.69 -27.75
CA ASP A 170 -32.15 3.91 -28.60
C ASP A 170 -30.80 4.48 -29.09
N GLU A 171 -29.68 3.75 -28.98
CA GLU A 171 -28.35 4.21 -29.46
C GLU A 171 -27.80 3.42 -30.67
N SER A 172 -28.63 3.26 -31.70
CA SER A 172 -28.19 2.65 -32.97
C SER A 172 -28.56 3.43 -34.23
N HIS A 173 -28.31 4.75 -34.30
CA HIS A 173 -28.13 5.50 -35.57
C HIS A 173 -27.64 6.96 -35.37
N ALA A 174 -26.37 7.19 -34.99
CA ALA A 174 -25.73 8.51 -35.20
C ALA A 174 -24.18 8.46 -35.28
N HIS A 175 -23.66 9.17 -36.28
CA HIS A 175 -22.26 9.58 -36.51
C HIS A 175 -21.34 8.72 -37.40
N ALA A 176 -21.61 8.81 -38.70
CA ALA A 176 -20.57 8.88 -39.71
C ALA A 176 -20.25 10.37 -40.04
N GLU A 177 -19.03 10.61 -40.54
CA GLU A 177 -18.57 11.85 -41.22
C GLU A 177 -18.48 13.16 -40.38
N SER A 178 -17.25 13.56 -40.00
CA SER A 178 -16.49 14.50 -40.84
C SER A 178 -15.12 14.95 -40.26
N SER A 179 -14.21 15.23 -41.20
CA SER A 179 -13.01 16.11 -41.12
C SER A 179 -11.64 15.53 -40.70
N PRO A 180 -10.54 15.83 -41.47
CA PRO A 180 -9.21 15.27 -41.24
C PRO A 180 -8.11 16.32 -40.92
N GLN A 181 -7.04 15.89 -40.22
CA GLN A 181 -5.64 16.36 -40.36
C GLN A 181 -4.75 15.52 -39.41
N ARG A 182 -3.98 14.54 -39.89
CA ARG A 182 -2.70 14.64 -40.62
C ARG A 182 -1.53 15.18 -39.78
N TRP A 183 -0.98 14.32 -38.91
CA TRP A 183 0.43 14.39 -38.49
C TRP A 183 1.13 13.10 -38.91
N GLN A 184 2.17 13.22 -39.74
CA GLN A 184 2.92 12.08 -40.27
C GLN A 184 4.07 11.74 -39.31
N ARG A 185 4.14 10.48 -38.85
CA ARG A 185 5.38 9.91 -38.31
C ARG A 185 6.09 9.17 -39.45
N HIS A 186 7.35 9.52 -39.70
CA HIS A 186 8.25 8.72 -40.54
C HIS A 186 8.70 7.48 -39.76
N PRO A 187 8.55 6.26 -40.32
CA PRO A 187 9.31 5.11 -39.86
C PRO A 187 10.65 5.05 -40.61
N LEU A 188 11.76 5.11 -39.87
CA LEU A 188 13.04 4.55 -40.32
C LEU A 188 13.15 3.12 -39.79
N PHE A 189 13.91 2.28 -40.51
CA PHE A 189 14.11 0.85 -40.27
C PHE A 189 12.90 -0.05 -40.55
N GLY A 190 12.83 -0.52 -41.80
CA GLY A 190 12.17 -1.78 -42.12
C GLY A 190 13.15 -2.95 -41.94
N ARG A 191 12.62 -4.12 -41.57
CA ARG A 191 13.27 -5.40 -41.82
C ARG A 191 12.19 -6.44 -42.14
N GLU A 192 12.39 -7.14 -43.26
CA GLU A 192 11.39 -8.04 -43.84
C GLU A 192 11.33 -9.38 -43.09
N ALA A 193 10.13 -9.98 -43.06
CA ALA A 193 9.93 -11.39 -42.74
C ALA A 193 8.97 -12.01 -43.79
N PRO A 194 9.23 -13.20 -44.32
CA PRO A 194 8.54 -13.70 -45.52
C PRO A 194 7.20 -14.39 -45.24
N THR A 195 6.23 -14.14 -46.11
CA THR A 195 4.91 -14.79 -46.13
C THR A 195 4.87 -16.04 -47.02
N ALA A 196 4.40 -17.17 -46.47
CA ALA A 196 3.89 -18.35 -47.20
C ALA A 196 3.12 -19.24 -46.21
N ALA A 197 2.04 -19.96 -46.53
CA ALA A 197 1.14 -19.94 -47.69
C ALA A 197 -0.23 -20.54 -47.27
N ALA A 198 -1.28 -20.36 -48.09
CA ALA A 198 -2.66 -20.68 -47.73
C ALA A 198 -3.13 -22.12 -48.07
N SER A 199 -4.10 -22.63 -47.28
CA SER A 199 -5.13 -23.65 -47.60
C SER A 199 -6.03 -23.90 -46.38
N SER A 200 -7.27 -24.38 -46.48
CA SER A 200 -8.26 -24.47 -47.57
C SER A 200 -9.67 -24.66 -46.93
N PRO A 201 -10.80 -24.33 -47.60
CA PRO A 201 -12.10 -24.21 -46.93
C PRO A 201 -12.82 -25.54 -46.70
N SER A 202 -13.68 -25.61 -45.68
CA SER A 202 -14.66 -26.69 -45.50
C SER A 202 -16.02 -26.16 -45.03
N LEU A 203 -17.07 -26.92 -45.36
CA LEU A 203 -18.49 -26.55 -45.34
C LEU A 203 -19.13 -26.59 -43.93
N PRO A 204 -20.28 -25.92 -43.72
CA PRO A 204 -20.93 -25.85 -42.40
C PRO A 204 -21.58 -27.19 -42.02
N ASN A 205 -21.64 -27.45 -40.72
CA ASN A 205 -22.32 -28.60 -40.16
C ASN A 205 -23.32 -28.13 -39.09
N ASP A 206 -24.60 -28.15 -39.43
CA ASP A 206 -25.69 -27.83 -38.51
C ASP A 206 -25.73 -28.83 -37.35
N ARG A 207 -25.65 -28.33 -36.11
CA ARG A 207 -26.21 -29.05 -34.96
C ARG A 207 -26.56 -28.13 -33.80
N ALA A 208 -27.85 -28.04 -33.52
CA ALA A 208 -28.38 -27.32 -32.38
C ALA A 208 -27.91 -27.92 -31.04
N GLN A 209 -27.50 -27.05 -30.12
CA GLN A 209 -27.50 -27.29 -28.68
C GLN A 209 -28.10 -26.08 -27.97
N GLY A 210 -28.81 -26.32 -26.88
CA GLY A 210 -29.81 -25.39 -26.34
C GLY A 210 -29.23 -24.21 -25.53
N GLU A 211 -29.95 -23.10 -25.56
CA GLU A 211 -29.64 -21.88 -24.82
C GLU A 211 -29.88 -22.06 -23.30
N THR A 212 -28.81 -22.25 -22.53
CA THR A 212 -28.82 -21.95 -21.10
C THR A 212 -28.55 -20.46 -20.89
N LYS A 213 -29.58 -19.69 -20.53
CA LYS A 213 -29.46 -18.27 -20.17
C LYS A 213 -28.63 -18.09 -18.89
N HIS A 214 -27.34 -17.89 -19.04
CA HIS A 214 -26.50 -17.29 -18.00
C HIS A 214 -26.75 -15.78 -17.95
N HIS A 215 -26.95 -15.25 -16.75
CA HIS A 215 -26.89 -13.80 -16.50
C HIS A 215 -25.72 -13.49 -15.57
N PRO A 216 -25.15 -12.28 -15.66
CA PRO A 216 -23.80 -12.02 -15.20
C PRO A 216 -23.70 -11.97 -13.67
N THR A 217 -22.72 -12.69 -13.13
CA THR A 217 -21.96 -12.23 -11.96
C THR A 217 -21.36 -10.86 -12.27
N PRO A 218 -21.16 -9.96 -11.28
CA PRO A 218 -20.43 -8.71 -11.51
C PRO A 218 -19.08 -9.05 -12.17
N THR A 219 -18.90 -8.60 -13.40
CA THR A 219 -17.81 -9.05 -14.25
C THR A 219 -16.54 -8.27 -13.95
N ARG A 220 -15.40 -8.95 -14.02
CA ARG A 220 -14.04 -8.37 -14.04
C ARG A 220 -13.86 -7.20 -15.04
N HIS A 221 -14.79 -7.04 -15.99
CA HIS A 221 -14.86 -5.88 -16.88
C HIS A 221 -15.05 -4.57 -16.13
N ASP A 222 -15.89 -4.50 -15.08
CA ASP A 222 -16.17 -3.24 -14.38
C ASP A 222 -14.88 -2.67 -13.73
N GLU A 223 -14.08 -3.54 -13.11
CA GLU A 223 -12.76 -3.17 -12.55
C GLU A 223 -11.75 -2.79 -13.65
N SER A 224 -11.71 -3.56 -14.74
CA SER A 224 -10.83 -3.32 -15.88
C SER A 224 -11.13 -1.97 -16.58
N ASP A 225 -12.41 -1.63 -16.70
CA ASP A 225 -12.88 -0.41 -17.37
C ASP A 225 -12.64 0.81 -16.50
N ILE A 226 -12.85 0.71 -15.17
CA ILE A 226 -12.48 1.78 -14.22
C ILE A 226 -10.96 1.98 -14.18
N ALA A 227 -10.17 0.90 -14.12
CA ALA A 227 -8.71 0.98 -14.13
C ALA A 227 -8.17 1.57 -15.46
N GLY A 228 -8.75 1.19 -16.59
CA GLY A 228 -8.45 1.77 -17.91
C GLY A 228 -8.78 3.27 -17.96
N ALA A 229 -9.96 3.66 -17.47
CA ALA A 229 -10.38 5.06 -17.39
C ALA A 229 -9.53 5.91 -16.43
N LEU A 230 -9.02 5.31 -15.34
CA LEU A 230 -8.08 5.95 -14.41
C LEU A 230 -6.70 6.16 -15.05
N SER A 231 -6.17 5.12 -15.72
CA SER A 231 -4.90 5.17 -16.45
C SER A 231 -4.91 6.25 -17.54
N ALA A 232 -6.01 6.34 -18.30
CA ALA A 232 -6.24 7.40 -19.27
C ALA A 232 -6.26 8.80 -18.61
N ALA A 233 -6.98 8.97 -17.49
CA ALA A 233 -7.02 10.24 -16.77
C ALA A 233 -5.64 10.66 -16.21
N HIS A 234 -4.82 9.71 -15.74
CA HIS A 234 -3.44 9.96 -15.32
C HIS A 234 -2.50 10.29 -16.49
N ALA A 235 -2.77 9.79 -17.71
CA ALA A 235 -2.05 10.22 -18.92
C ALA A 235 -2.41 11.66 -19.30
N ASP A 236 -3.71 12.01 -19.28
CA ASP A 236 -4.22 13.36 -19.55
C ASP A 236 -3.66 14.39 -18.54
N LEU A 237 -3.66 14.07 -17.23
CA LEU A 237 -3.08 14.93 -16.19
C LEU A 237 -1.59 15.18 -16.41
N ARG A 238 -0.80 14.17 -16.81
CA ARG A 238 0.62 14.35 -17.14
C ARG A 238 0.81 15.26 -18.36
N ALA A 239 -0.02 15.12 -19.39
CA ALA A 239 0.01 15.99 -20.57
C ALA A 239 -0.36 17.46 -20.22
N LEU A 240 -1.38 17.66 -19.39
CA LEU A 240 -1.78 18.99 -18.91
C LEU A 240 -0.69 19.64 -18.04
N ARG A 241 -0.08 18.90 -17.10
CA ARG A 241 1.03 19.40 -16.26
C ARG A 241 2.24 19.81 -17.10
N SER A 242 2.61 19.00 -18.09
CA SER A 242 3.67 19.32 -19.06
C SER A 242 3.38 20.61 -19.85
N THR A 243 2.15 20.73 -20.37
CA THR A 243 1.69 21.91 -21.12
C THR A 243 1.72 23.18 -20.25
N LEU A 244 1.30 23.08 -18.99
CA LEU A 244 1.34 24.18 -18.02
C LEU A 244 2.78 24.60 -17.67
N SER A 245 3.72 23.64 -17.61
CA SER A 245 5.15 23.93 -17.43
C SER A 245 5.71 24.75 -18.59
N ILE A 246 5.46 24.31 -19.83
CA ILE A 246 5.89 25.03 -21.05
C ILE A 246 5.25 26.43 -21.11
N ALA A 247 3.98 26.57 -20.70
CA ALA A 247 3.29 27.86 -20.60
C ALA A 247 3.88 28.78 -19.51
N ARG A 248 4.45 28.22 -18.43
CA ARG A 248 5.15 28.98 -17.39
C ARG A 248 6.47 29.54 -17.91
N ASP A 249 7.28 28.72 -18.57
CA ASP A 249 8.62 29.11 -19.03
C ASP A 249 8.55 30.14 -20.16
N THR A 250 7.62 29.96 -21.10
CA THR A 250 7.34 30.95 -22.16
C THR A 250 6.88 32.29 -21.59
N ALA A 251 6.02 32.29 -20.56
CA ALA A 251 5.60 33.53 -19.89
C ALA A 251 6.76 34.22 -19.14
N VAL A 252 7.74 33.48 -18.61
CA VAL A 252 8.96 34.06 -18.01
C VAL A 252 9.83 34.71 -19.09
N ALA A 253 10.06 34.04 -20.22
CA ALA A 253 10.82 34.59 -21.34
C ALA A 253 10.18 35.89 -21.88
N GLN A 254 8.87 35.92 -22.07
CA GLN A 254 8.15 37.11 -22.55
C GLN A 254 8.18 38.28 -21.55
N ARG A 255 8.18 38.01 -20.23
CA ARG A 255 8.36 39.07 -19.22
C ARG A 255 9.76 39.67 -19.28
N ALA A 256 10.79 38.88 -19.61
CA ALA A 256 12.14 39.40 -19.85
C ALA A 256 12.20 40.23 -21.14
N GLU A 257 11.58 39.77 -22.23
CA GLU A 257 11.50 40.50 -23.51
C GLU A 257 10.76 41.85 -23.36
N LEU A 258 9.59 41.86 -22.71
CA LEU A 258 8.84 43.09 -22.41
C LEU A 258 9.64 44.07 -21.54
N LYS A 259 10.50 43.58 -20.65
CA LYS A 259 11.42 44.43 -19.87
C LYS A 259 12.48 45.05 -20.77
N THR A 260 13.07 44.27 -21.69
CA THR A 260 14.04 44.76 -22.68
C THR A 260 13.42 45.80 -23.61
N LEU A 261 12.21 45.57 -24.12
CA LEU A 261 11.49 46.53 -24.98
C LEU A 261 11.17 47.84 -24.23
N ARG A 262 10.73 47.78 -22.96
CA ARG A 262 10.52 48.99 -22.13
C ARG A 262 11.79 49.80 -21.94
N ASN A 263 12.93 49.13 -21.74
CA ASN A 263 14.22 49.80 -21.64
C ASN A 263 14.57 50.51 -22.95
N ARG A 264 14.41 49.83 -24.11
CA ARG A 264 14.66 50.43 -25.44
C ARG A 264 13.74 51.63 -25.75
N VAL A 265 12.46 51.55 -25.41
CA VAL A 265 11.54 52.71 -25.53
C VAL A 265 12.02 53.87 -24.66
N SER A 266 12.41 53.60 -23.40
CA SER A 266 12.93 54.63 -22.48
C SER A 266 14.26 55.25 -22.93
N GLU A 267 15.04 54.52 -23.73
CA GLU A 267 16.30 54.97 -24.31
C GLU A 267 16.04 55.85 -25.54
N ALA A 268 15.19 55.39 -26.46
CA ALA A 268 14.73 56.18 -27.61
C ALA A 268 14.03 57.49 -27.19
N GLU A 269 13.26 57.49 -26.10
CA GLU A 269 12.65 58.72 -25.54
C GLU A 269 13.70 59.73 -25.07
N ARG A 270 14.84 59.27 -24.55
CA ARG A 270 15.96 60.15 -24.16
C ARG A 270 16.69 60.67 -25.38
N GLU A 271 17.00 59.82 -26.36
CA GLU A 271 17.64 60.23 -27.61
C GLU A 271 16.77 61.26 -28.37
N LEU A 272 15.45 61.06 -28.42
CA LEU A 272 14.50 62.00 -29.00
C LEU A 272 14.47 63.34 -28.21
N ALA A 273 14.48 63.29 -26.88
CA ALA A 273 14.55 64.50 -26.05
C ALA A 273 15.89 65.25 -26.20
N GLU A 274 17.01 64.53 -26.32
CA GLU A 274 18.35 65.10 -26.51
C GLU A 274 18.50 65.72 -27.91
N THR A 275 18.08 65.03 -28.97
CA THR A 275 18.08 65.56 -30.35
C THR A 275 17.17 66.79 -30.47
N HIS A 276 15.97 66.77 -29.89
CA HIS A 276 15.09 67.94 -29.81
C HIS A 276 15.75 69.12 -29.04
N ALA A 277 16.44 68.84 -27.93
CA ALA A 277 17.17 69.85 -27.16
C ALA A 277 18.45 70.36 -27.85
N GLN A 278 19.04 69.60 -28.76
CA GLN A 278 20.13 70.05 -29.64
C GLN A 278 19.60 70.93 -30.78
N ALA A 279 18.55 70.49 -31.48
CA ALA A 279 17.88 71.26 -32.53
C ALA A 279 17.38 72.62 -32.00
N SER A 280 16.75 72.63 -30.82
CA SER A 280 16.29 73.86 -30.15
C SER A 280 17.44 74.82 -29.82
N ARG A 281 18.61 74.30 -29.42
CA ARG A 281 19.81 75.12 -29.17
C ARG A 281 20.44 75.65 -30.45
N GLY A 282 20.45 74.86 -31.52
CA GLY A 282 20.87 75.31 -32.85
C GLY A 282 20.01 76.46 -33.38
N ALA A 283 18.69 76.33 -33.29
CA ALA A 283 17.74 77.36 -33.71
C ALA A 283 17.89 78.69 -32.94
N GLN A 284 18.24 78.64 -31.65
CA GLN A 284 18.48 79.83 -30.82
C GLN A 284 19.84 80.50 -31.06
N ALA A 285 20.79 79.82 -31.71
CA ALA A 285 22.13 80.34 -31.98
C ALA A 285 22.27 81.02 -33.35
N ALA A 286 21.21 81.06 -34.16
CA ALA A 286 21.22 81.66 -35.49
C ALA A 286 21.40 83.20 -35.41
N PRO A 287 22.42 83.79 -36.05
CA PRO A 287 22.60 85.25 -36.08
C PRO A 287 21.57 85.93 -36.98
N GLU A 288 21.22 87.18 -36.69
CA GLU A 288 20.26 88.00 -37.48
C GLU A 288 20.79 88.46 -38.86
N HIS A 289 21.72 87.72 -39.46
CA HIS A 289 22.31 88.02 -40.77
C HIS A 289 22.00 86.86 -41.71
N GLY A 290 21.44 87.19 -42.87
CA GLY A 290 20.84 86.24 -43.81
C GLY A 290 21.84 85.38 -44.57
N GLU A 291 22.56 84.52 -43.85
CA GLU A 291 23.31 83.39 -44.40
C GLU A 291 22.36 82.20 -44.67
N GLU A 292 22.74 81.34 -45.62
CA GLU A 292 21.93 80.16 -45.98
C GLU A 292 21.78 79.19 -44.79
N PRO A 293 20.64 78.49 -44.65
CA PRO A 293 20.41 77.60 -43.52
C PRO A 293 21.46 76.48 -43.46
N ASP A 294 22.12 76.36 -42.29
CA ASP A 294 23.17 75.35 -42.05
C ASP A 294 22.61 73.94 -42.39
N PRO A 295 23.25 73.17 -43.30
CA PRO A 295 22.78 71.84 -43.68
C PRO A 295 22.66 70.86 -42.50
N ARG A 296 23.31 71.14 -41.37
CA ARG A 296 23.15 70.38 -40.11
C ARG A 296 21.73 70.45 -39.54
N ILE A 297 20.98 71.53 -39.80
CA ILE A 297 19.59 71.65 -39.35
C ILE A 297 18.73 70.58 -40.06
N ALA A 298 18.88 70.46 -41.39
CA ALA A 298 18.15 69.47 -42.18
C ALA A 298 18.59 68.01 -41.88
N GLU A 299 19.82 67.80 -41.41
CA GLU A 299 20.28 66.49 -40.92
C GLU A 299 19.66 66.14 -39.55
N LEU A 300 19.60 67.11 -38.63
CA LEU A 300 18.93 66.96 -37.33
C LEU A 300 17.42 66.74 -37.46
N GLU A 301 16.74 67.42 -38.38
CA GLU A 301 15.31 67.22 -38.66
C GLU A 301 15.02 65.78 -39.13
N ARG A 302 15.83 65.24 -40.03
CA ARG A 302 15.72 63.82 -40.45
C ARG A 302 16.07 62.86 -39.33
N ALA A 303 17.03 63.19 -38.46
CA ALA A 303 17.35 62.37 -37.31
C ALA A 303 16.17 62.32 -36.33
N LEU A 304 15.50 63.46 -36.09
CA LEU A 304 14.29 63.55 -35.26
C LEU A 304 13.12 62.75 -35.87
N GLU A 305 12.89 62.86 -37.18
CA GLU A 305 11.85 62.10 -37.89
C GLU A 305 12.09 60.59 -37.81
N ASN A 306 13.33 60.14 -38.05
CA ASN A 306 13.70 58.73 -37.91
C ASN A 306 13.55 58.22 -36.47
N ALA A 307 13.96 59.00 -35.47
CA ALA A 307 13.83 58.65 -34.06
C ALA A 307 12.37 58.55 -33.62
N ALA A 308 11.50 59.45 -34.11
CA ALA A 308 10.05 59.36 -33.88
C ALA A 308 9.45 58.09 -34.52
N ILE A 309 9.83 57.76 -35.76
CA ILE A 309 9.38 56.54 -36.45
C ILE A 309 9.87 55.26 -35.72
N GLU A 310 11.08 55.24 -35.15
CA GLU A 310 11.54 54.10 -34.34
C GLU A 310 10.80 54.02 -33.00
N HIS A 311 10.55 55.15 -32.33
CA HIS A 311 9.77 55.20 -31.09
C HIS A 311 8.35 54.66 -31.29
N ASP A 312 7.61 55.13 -32.30
CA ASP A 312 6.27 54.63 -32.65
C ASP A 312 6.28 53.12 -32.92
N ARG A 313 7.24 52.62 -33.71
CA ARG A 313 7.40 51.17 -33.99
C ARG A 313 7.67 50.35 -32.73
N LEU A 314 8.47 50.87 -31.79
CA LEU A 314 8.74 50.20 -30.52
C LEU A 314 7.52 50.25 -29.59
N GLN A 315 6.72 51.32 -29.61
CA GLN A 315 5.45 51.39 -28.89
C GLN A 315 4.42 50.38 -29.42
N ASP A 316 4.27 50.28 -30.74
CA ASP A 316 3.37 49.30 -31.38
C ASP A 316 3.78 47.86 -31.06
N HIS A 317 5.08 47.54 -31.15
CA HIS A 317 5.60 46.22 -30.78
C HIS A 317 5.33 45.91 -29.30
N LEU A 318 5.56 46.87 -28.41
CA LEU A 318 5.29 46.74 -26.98
C LEU A 318 3.78 46.60 -26.67
N ALA A 319 2.91 47.22 -27.47
CA ALA A 319 1.46 47.07 -27.38
C ALA A 319 1.00 45.68 -27.88
N ALA A 320 1.59 45.16 -28.96
CA ALA A 320 1.34 43.82 -29.48
C ALA A 320 1.72 42.75 -28.44
N ASN A 321 2.97 42.79 -27.94
CA ASN A 321 3.47 41.79 -26.97
C ASN A 321 2.72 41.86 -25.62
N LYS A 322 2.17 43.03 -25.22
CA LYS A 322 1.26 43.13 -24.07
C LYS A 322 -0.02 42.33 -24.29
N ARG A 323 -0.72 42.53 -25.42
CA ARG A 323 -1.95 41.78 -25.75
C ARG A 323 -1.66 40.28 -25.82
N GLU A 324 -0.54 39.89 -26.42
CA GLU A 324 -0.13 38.48 -26.53
C GLU A 324 0.16 37.82 -25.17
N ALA A 325 0.71 38.59 -24.22
CA ALA A 325 0.93 38.15 -22.84
C ALA A 325 -0.38 38.07 -22.04
N GLU A 326 -1.32 39.00 -22.26
CA GLU A 326 -2.67 38.98 -21.67
C GLU A 326 -3.46 37.75 -22.14
N THR A 327 -3.42 37.43 -23.44
CA THR A 327 -4.07 36.21 -23.99
C THR A 327 -3.49 34.93 -23.38
N ARG A 328 -2.15 34.81 -23.31
CA ARG A 328 -1.52 33.62 -22.69
C ARG A 328 -1.78 33.52 -21.19
N GLU A 329 -1.92 34.62 -20.48
CA GLU A 329 -2.28 34.59 -19.06
C GLU A 329 -3.73 34.08 -18.88
N ALA A 330 -4.66 34.46 -19.77
CA ALA A 330 -6.00 33.89 -19.80
C ALA A 330 -5.99 32.38 -20.10
N ASP A 331 -5.23 31.94 -21.11
CA ASP A 331 -5.05 30.51 -21.43
C ASP A 331 -4.47 29.74 -20.24
N ARG A 332 -3.51 30.32 -19.51
CA ARG A 332 -2.91 29.73 -18.31
C ARG A 332 -3.90 29.61 -17.15
N ILE A 333 -4.80 30.58 -16.98
CA ILE A 333 -5.88 30.51 -15.98
C ILE A 333 -6.85 29.39 -16.36
N LEU A 334 -7.23 29.29 -17.63
CA LEU A 334 -8.10 28.22 -18.13
C LEU A 334 -7.46 26.83 -17.95
N LEU A 335 -6.17 26.67 -18.31
CA LEU A 335 -5.43 25.42 -18.10
C LEU A 335 -5.38 25.03 -16.62
N ARG A 336 -5.17 25.97 -15.69
CA ARG A 336 -5.21 25.71 -14.24
C ARG A 336 -6.59 25.25 -13.76
N GLN A 337 -7.65 25.87 -14.25
CA GLN A 337 -9.03 25.49 -13.92
C GLN A 337 -9.33 24.07 -14.42
N THR A 338 -8.98 23.76 -15.67
CA THR A 338 -9.12 22.42 -16.25
C THR A 338 -8.32 21.37 -15.49
N LEU A 339 -7.08 21.68 -15.10
CA LEU A 339 -6.23 20.77 -14.32
C LEU A 339 -6.85 20.49 -12.93
N SER A 340 -7.29 21.53 -12.21
CA SER A 340 -7.98 21.38 -10.92
C SER A 340 -9.30 20.62 -11.02
N GLN A 341 -10.04 20.72 -12.15
CA GLN A 341 -11.22 19.90 -12.38
C GLN A 341 -10.84 18.43 -12.60
N ARG A 342 -9.83 18.15 -13.45
CA ARG A 342 -9.37 16.78 -13.71
C ARG A 342 -8.78 16.10 -12.47
N GLU A 343 -8.10 16.84 -11.60
CA GLU A 343 -7.62 16.34 -10.31
C GLU A 343 -8.81 15.89 -9.43
N ARG A 344 -9.87 16.72 -9.30
CA ARG A 344 -11.09 16.32 -8.57
C ARG A 344 -11.82 15.12 -9.18
N GLU A 345 -11.82 15.00 -10.51
CA GLU A 345 -12.40 13.84 -11.20
C GLU A 345 -11.61 12.54 -10.92
N VAL A 346 -10.28 12.63 -10.81
CA VAL A 346 -9.43 11.51 -10.41
C VAL A 346 -9.59 11.19 -8.92
N ASP A 347 -9.59 12.18 -8.05
CA ASP A 347 -9.80 12.00 -6.60
C ASP A 347 -11.16 11.34 -6.32
N ALA A 348 -12.23 11.74 -7.02
CA ALA A 348 -13.55 11.13 -6.91
C ALA A 348 -13.57 9.67 -7.38
N ARG A 349 -12.81 9.31 -8.43
CA ARG A 349 -12.67 7.92 -8.90
C ARG A 349 -11.82 7.07 -7.95
N ASN A 350 -10.76 7.63 -7.39
CA ASN A 350 -9.96 6.96 -6.36
C ASN A 350 -10.82 6.67 -5.12
N ALA A 351 -11.60 7.64 -4.64
CA ALA A 351 -12.54 7.43 -3.54
C ALA A 351 -13.62 6.35 -3.84
N GLN A 352 -14.04 6.20 -5.09
CA GLN A 352 -14.92 5.10 -5.51
C GLN A 352 -14.21 3.74 -5.49
N LEU A 353 -12.95 3.67 -5.96
CA LEU A 353 -12.13 2.46 -5.89
C LEU A 353 -11.81 2.06 -4.45
N ASP A 354 -11.49 3.03 -3.59
CA ASP A 354 -11.28 2.83 -2.16
C ASP A 354 -12.54 2.25 -1.50
N ALA A 355 -13.71 2.85 -1.72
CA ALA A 355 -14.98 2.35 -1.18
C ALA A 355 -15.39 0.96 -1.72
N LEU A 356 -14.96 0.59 -2.94
CA LEU A 356 -15.09 -0.78 -3.45
C LEU A 356 -14.11 -1.74 -2.77
N GLY A 357 -12.86 -1.31 -2.56
CA GLY A 357 -11.85 -2.05 -1.80
C GLY A 357 -12.30 -2.36 -0.38
N ASP A 358 -12.75 -1.36 0.36
CA ASP A 358 -13.27 -1.49 1.74
C ASP A 358 -14.48 -2.44 1.78
N ARG A 359 -15.32 -2.42 0.74
CA ARG A 359 -16.47 -3.34 0.61
C ARG A 359 -16.05 -4.78 0.32
N PHE A 360 -14.99 -5.00 -0.45
CA PHE A 360 -14.42 -6.33 -0.67
C PHE A 360 -13.69 -6.85 0.57
N GLU A 361 -12.97 -6.00 1.29
CA GLU A 361 -12.33 -6.34 2.57
C GLU A 361 -13.38 -6.77 3.60
N ALA A 362 -14.47 -6.00 3.76
CA ALA A 362 -15.60 -6.40 4.62
C ALA A 362 -16.31 -7.70 4.16
N GLN A 363 -16.21 -8.09 2.89
CA GLN A 363 -16.71 -9.38 2.38
C GLN A 363 -15.72 -10.53 2.66
N ASP A 364 -14.42 -10.31 2.47
CA ASP A 364 -13.36 -11.26 2.82
C ASP A 364 -13.42 -11.56 4.34
N ASP A 365 -13.51 -10.55 5.20
CA ASP A 365 -13.66 -10.68 6.66
C ASP A 365 -14.93 -11.43 7.07
N ALA A 366 -16.03 -11.25 6.33
CA ALA A 366 -17.27 -11.97 6.57
C ALA A 366 -17.15 -13.45 6.14
N LEU A 367 -16.43 -13.73 5.05
CA LEU A 367 -16.12 -15.09 4.60
C LEU A 367 -15.14 -15.81 5.54
N GLU A 368 -14.13 -15.12 6.06
CA GLU A 368 -13.18 -15.68 7.02
C GLU A 368 -13.86 -16.00 8.36
N ARG A 369 -14.66 -15.07 8.91
CA ARG A 369 -15.50 -15.37 10.09
C ARG A 369 -16.44 -16.55 9.85
N ALA A 370 -17.04 -16.66 8.66
CA ALA A 370 -17.88 -17.80 8.32
C ALA A 370 -17.09 -19.13 8.21
N ARG A 371 -15.83 -19.11 7.73
CA ARG A 371 -14.93 -20.28 7.72
C ARG A 371 -14.56 -20.70 9.14
N LEU A 372 -14.15 -19.75 9.98
CA LEU A 372 -13.80 -20.00 11.39
C LEU A 372 -15.00 -20.59 12.15
N GLN A 373 -16.20 -20.05 11.95
CA GLN A 373 -17.43 -20.64 12.52
C GLN A 373 -17.68 -22.05 12.00
N PHE A 374 -17.52 -22.30 10.69
CA PHE A 374 -17.70 -23.64 10.11
C PHE A 374 -16.71 -24.66 10.69
N ASP A 375 -15.44 -24.30 10.88
CA ASP A 375 -14.44 -25.20 11.46
C ASP A 375 -14.68 -25.43 12.98
N GLN A 376 -15.21 -24.44 13.70
CA GLN A 376 -15.72 -24.62 15.07
C GLN A 376 -16.90 -25.60 15.11
N GLU A 377 -17.90 -25.43 14.24
CA GLU A 377 -19.04 -26.36 14.13
C GLU A 377 -18.60 -27.77 13.71
N ARG A 378 -17.60 -27.89 12.82
CA ARG A 378 -17.02 -29.16 12.38
C ARG A 378 -16.25 -29.87 13.50
N SER A 379 -15.45 -29.15 14.28
CA SER A 379 -14.75 -29.74 15.43
C SER A 379 -15.74 -30.19 16.52
N HIS A 380 -16.77 -29.40 16.81
CA HIS A 380 -17.86 -29.78 17.73
C HIS A 380 -18.61 -31.04 17.28
N ASN A 381 -18.96 -31.13 16.00
CA ASN A 381 -19.58 -32.34 15.43
C ASN A 381 -18.65 -33.57 15.50
N THR A 382 -17.35 -33.38 15.29
CA THR A 382 -16.35 -34.47 15.39
C THR A 382 -16.23 -34.99 16.82
N ALA A 383 -16.16 -34.08 17.81
CA ALA A 383 -16.16 -34.44 19.23
C ALA A 383 -17.46 -35.14 19.67
N THR A 384 -18.61 -34.65 19.20
CA THR A 384 -19.93 -35.27 19.46
C THR A 384 -20.02 -36.68 18.86
N GLN A 385 -19.50 -36.89 17.65
CA GLN A 385 -19.45 -38.21 17.03
C GLN A 385 -18.55 -39.17 17.81
N ALA A 386 -17.37 -38.72 18.27
CA ALA A 386 -16.47 -39.52 19.09
C ALA A 386 -17.13 -39.95 20.42
N LEU A 387 -17.87 -39.06 21.08
CA LEU A 387 -18.66 -39.40 22.28
C LEU A 387 -19.77 -40.42 21.98
N LEU A 388 -20.47 -40.29 20.85
CA LEU A 388 -21.48 -41.26 20.43
C LEU A 388 -20.86 -42.64 20.14
N ASP A 389 -19.66 -42.70 19.56
CA ASP A 389 -18.96 -43.94 19.29
C ASP A 389 -18.40 -44.59 20.58
N GLN A 390 -17.95 -43.79 21.56
CA GLN A 390 -17.63 -44.27 22.91
C GLN A 390 -18.86 -44.85 23.62
N LEU A 391 -20.01 -44.17 23.56
CA LEU A 391 -21.27 -44.67 24.14
C LEU A 391 -21.75 -45.96 23.46
N ARG A 392 -21.61 -46.07 22.13
CA ARG A 392 -21.90 -47.32 21.39
C ARG A 392 -20.98 -48.45 21.82
N ALA A 393 -19.68 -48.19 22.00
CA ALA A 393 -18.72 -49.19 22.49
C ALA A 393 -19.05 -49.64 23.92
N ALA A 394 -19.38 -48.71 24.82
CA ALA A 394 -19.79 -49.02 26.19
C ALA A 394 -21.09 -49.84 26.25
N LEU A 395 -22.07 -49.53 25.40
CA LEU A 395 -23.31 -50.32 25.28
C LEU A 395 -23.07 -51.70 24.67
N ALA A 396 -22.18 -51.83 23.69
CA ALA A 396 -21.78 -53.11 23.11
C ALA A 396 -20.96 -54.00 24.08
N LEU A 397 -20.36 -53.38 25.11
CA LEU A 397 -19.68 -54.06 26.22
C LEU A 397 -20.61 -54.41 27.39
N GLN A 398 -21.92 -54.12 27.32
CA GLN A 398 -22.84 -54.72 28.29
C GLN A 398 -22.82 -56.24 28.13
N PRO A 399 -22.65 -57.00 29.22
CA PRO A 399 -22.61 -58.46 29.15
C PRO A 399 -23.92 -58.97 28.58
N ASP A 400 -23.84 -59.98 27.71
CA ASP A 400 -25.00 -60.68 27.17
C ASP A 400 -25.93 -61.06 28.33
N PRO A 401 -27.21 -60.65 28.33
CA PRO A 401 -28.14 -60.98 29.42
C PRO A 401 -28.29 -62.50 29.62
N ALA A 402 -27.98 -63.33 28.62
CA ALA A 402 -27.89 -64.79 28.77
C ALA A 402 -26.73 -65.24 29.68
N ALA A 403 -25.63 -64.49 29.77
CA ALA A 403 -24.52 -64.78 30.67
C ALA A 403 -24.83 -64.39 32.12
N CYS A 404 -25.64 -63.35 32.34
CA CYS A 404 -26.11 -62.98 33.69
C CYS A 404 -27.10 -64.00 34.28
N ALA A 405 -27.84 -64.73 33.43
CA ALA A 405 -28.80 -65.76 33.86
C ALA A 405 -28.14 -67.08 34.35
N LEU A 406 -26.80 -67.19 34.31
CA LEU A 406 -26.05 -68.38 34.71
C LEU A 406 -25.35 -68.27 36.09
N LEU A 407 -25.61 -67.18 36.84
CA LEU A 407 -25.11 -66.98 38.20
C LEU A 407 -26.17 -67.14 39.31
N ASP A 408 -27.40 -67.51 38.97
CA ASP A 408 -28.41 -67.96 39.94
C ASP A 408 -28.11 -69.39 40.42
N GLY A 409 -27.16 -69.49 41.35
CA GLY A 409 -26.90 -70.70 42.13
C GLY A 409 -28.04 -70.97 43.12
N PRO A 410 -28.62 -72.18 43.16
CA PRO A 410 -29.80 -72.47 43.98
C PRO A 410 -29.43 -72.80 45.44
N ASP A 411 -29.10 -71.79 46.25
CA ASP A 411 -29.39 -71.80 47.71
C ASP A 411 -29.07 -70.45 48.38
N ALA A 412 -30.09 -69.63 48.64
CA ALA A 412 -30.06 -68.54 49.61
C ALA A 412 -31.48 -68.23 50.11
N THR A 413 -31.78 -68.72 51.31
CA THR A 413 -33.08 -68.69 51.99
C THR A 413 -33.62 -67.29 52.31
N GLN A 414 -34.94 -67.16 52.14
CA GLN A 414 -35.89 -66.25 52.83
C GLN A 414 -35.85 -64.73 52.55
N PRO A 415 -36.99 -64.12 52.16
CA PRO A 415 -37.17 -62.67 52.19
C PRO A 415 -37.58 -62.19 53.59
N PRO A 416 -37.20 -60.97 54.03
CA PRO A 416 -37.83 -60.32 55.17
C PRO A 416 -39.21 -59.79 54.79
N GLU A 417 -40.22 -60.14 55.58
CA GLU A 417 -41.56 -59.55 55.53
C GLU A 417 -41.49 -58.03 55.76
N TRP A 418 -42.11 -57.25 54.86
CA TRP A 418 -42.52 -55.88 55.14
C TRP A 418 -44.05 -55.83 55.17
N ASP A 419 -44.60 -56.16 56.34
CA ASP A 419 -45.99 -55.85 56.68
C ASP A 419 -46.21 -54.34 56.63
N GLY A 420 -47.33 -53.93 56.03
CA GLY A 420 -47.72 -52.52 55.97
C GLY A 420 -48.61 -52.11 57.15
N ALA A 421 -48.55 -50.83 57.53
CA ALA A 421 -49.61 -50.19 58.32
C ALA A 421 -49.59 -48.65 58.17
N SER A 422 -50.78 -48.08 57.97
CA SER A 422 -51.23 -46.71 58.33
C SER A 422 -50.48 -45.52 57.72
N GLU A 423 -51.06 -44.73 56.80
CA GLU A 423 -52.18 -43.78 56.99
C GLU A 423 -51.97 -42.72 58.10
N SER A 424 -51.82 -41.45 57.69
CA SER A 424 -52.72 -40.31 57.99
C SER A 424 -52.03 -38.95 58.28
N GLY A 425 -52.55 -37.89 57.63
CA GLY A 425 -52.27 -36.46 57.91
C GLY A 425 -50.94 -35.90 57.35
N SER A 426 -50.85 -34.63 56.94
CA SER A 426 -51.87 -33.59 56.70
C SER A 426 -51.23 -32.45 55.87
N GLU A 427 -51.96 -31.87 54.90
CA GLU A 427 -51.79 -30.50 54.35
C GLU A 427 -50.41 -30.10 53.74
N SER A 428 -50.26 -29.17 52.79
CA SER A 428 -51.19 -28.39 51.95
C SER A 428 -50.46 -27.90 50.67
N HIS A 429 -51.22 -27.63 49.60
CA HIS A 429 -50.81 -26.86 48.41
C HIS A 429 -50.73 -25.34 48.72
N PRO A 430 -50.29 -24.44 47.80
CA PRO A 430 -49.40 -24.58 46.61
C PRO A 430 -48.38 -23.41 46.48
N GLY A 431 -47.57 -23.37 45.40
CA GLY A 431 -47.13 -22.08 44.80
C GLY A 431 -45.67 -21.93 44.32
N ARG A 432 -45.51 -21.48 43.06
CA ARG A 432 -44.36 -20.70 42.54
C ARG A 432 -44.16 -19.42 43.40
N PRO A 433 -42.97 -18.76 43.47
CA PRO A 433 -42.23 -18.33 42.27
C PRO A 433 -40.69 -18.07 42.36
N ALA A 434 -40.14 -17.71 41.19
CA ALA A 434 -39.07 -16.74 40.91
C ALA A 434 -37.61 -16.93 41.43
N LEU A 435 -36.68 -16.69 40.48
CA LEU A 435 -35.28 -16.31 40.73
C LEU A 435 -35.19 -15.05 41.61
N ARG A 436 -34.15 -14.97 42.45
CA ARG A 436 -33.54 -13.67 42.77
C ARG A 436 -32.07 -13.76 43.19
N ASP A 437 -31.27 -12.92 42.55
CA ASP A 437 -30.00 -12.28 42.94
C ASP A 437 -29.32 -12.71 44.25
N ALA A 438 -28.07 -13.17 44.13
CA ALA A 438 -27.09 -13.15 45.22
C ALA A 438 -25.90 -12.25 44.83
N ARG A 439 -25.79 -11.08 45.48
CA ARG A 439 -24.57 -10.25 45.45
C ARG A 439 -23.50 -10.85 46.38
N PRO A 440 -22.20 -10.70 46.08
CA PRO A 440 -21.13 -11.08 46.98
C PRO A 440 -20.87 -10.00 48.06
N VAL A 441 -20.45 -10.43 49.26
CA VAL A 441 -19.87 -9.59 50.32
C VAL A 441 -18.71 -10.40 50.95
N PRO A 442 -17.56 -9.78 51.30
CA PRO A 442 -16.31 -10.51 51.54
C PRO A 442 -15.95 -10.72 53.03
N SER A 443 -14.98 -11.60 53.27
CA SER A 443 -14.12 -11.67 54.45
C SER A 443 -12.77 -12.25 53.97
N GLU A 444 -11.65 -11.54 54.05
CA GLU A 444 -10.78 -11.41 55.24
C GLU A 444 -10.19 -12.76 55.71
N GLY A 445 -8.86 -12.79 55.91
CA GLY A 445 -8.05 -14.00 56.11
C GLY A 445 -8.09 -14.60 57.53
N PRO A 446 -7.01 -15.23 58.07
CA PRO A 446 -5.59 -15.06 57.73
C PRO A 446 -4.79 -16.37 57.49
N GLU A 447 -3.47 -16.24 57.26
CA GLU A 447 -2.49 -17.34 57.35
C GLU A 447 -2.47 -17.99 58.76
N PRO A 448 -1.95 -19.24 58.88
CA PRO A 448 -0.64 -19.34 59.53
C PRO A 448 0.34 -20.39 58.96
N ASP A 449 1.62 -20.03 59.14
CA ASP A 449 2.87 -20.80 59.18
C ASP A 449 2.92 -22.34 59.03
N ARG A 450 3.81 -22.76 58.11
CA ARG A 450 4.86 -23.80 58.20
C ARG A 450 4.80 -24.84 59.35
N THR A 451 4.84 -26.14 59.00
CA THR A 451 6.03 -27.04 59.17
C THR A 451 5.76 -28.51 58.80
N ASN A 452 6.82 -29.23 58.41
CA ASN A 452 6.97 -30.70 58.27
C ASN A 452 6.12 -31.38 57.17
N ALA A 453 6.70 -31.97 56.11
CA ALA A 453 7.47 -33.23 56.10
C ALA A 453 6.68 -34.39 56.75
N THR A 454 6.35 -35.51 56.09
CA THR A 454 7.08 -36.23 55.02
C THR A 454 6.16 -37.20 54.26
N GLY A 455 6.47 -37.54 53.02
CA GLY A 455 6.08 -38.84 52.42
C GLY A 455 4.83 -38.91 51.55
N LYS A 456 4.90 -38.41 50.30
CA LYS A 456 4.06 -38.92 49.20
C LYS A 456 4.65 -38.79 47.78
N SER A 457 5.97 -38.78 47.65
CA SER A 457 6.65 -38.82 46.34
C SER A 457 6.49 -40.18 45.66
N GLN A 458 5.37 -40.38 44.95
CA GLN A 458 5.22 -41.35 43.86
C GLN A 458 3.92 -41.23 43.04
N LEU A 459 2.95 -40.38 43.44
CA LEU A 459 1.76 -40.10 42.62
C LEU A 459 1.86 -38.80 41.79
N ASP A 460 2.62 -37.80 42.26
CA ASP A 460 2.65 -36.48 41.60
C ASP A 460 3.46 -36.48 40.28
N ALA A 461 4.37 -37.45 40.10
CA ALA A 461 5.12 -37.63 38.85
C ALA A 461 4.25 -38.15 37.67
N ALA A 462 3.08 -38.73 37.95
CA ALA A 462 2.17 -39.21 36.91
C ALA A 462 1.17 -38.12 36.46
N ASN A 463 0.74 -37.24 37.37
CA ASN A 463 -0.20 -36.16 37.04
C ASN A 463 0.48 -34.90 36.47
N ALA A 464 1.77 -34.66 36.76
CA ALA A 464 2.52 -33.52 36.20
C ALA A 464 2.77 -33.63 34.68
N VAL A 465 2.69 -34.83 34.10
CA VAL A 465 2.90 -35.07 32.64
C VAL A 465 1.58 -34.95 31.84
N LEU A 466 0.43 -35.02 32.51
CA LEU A 466 -0.89 -35.05 31.86
C LEU A 466 -1.71 -33.75 32.00
N LEU A 467 -1.29 -32.81 32.87
CA LEU A 467 -1.93 -31.49 33.03
C LEU A 467 -1.07 -30.31 32.54
N GLY A 468 0.12 -30.59 31.99
CA GLY A 468 1.02 -29.56 31.43
C GLY A 468 0.72 -29.14 29.99
N ALA A 469 -0.30 -29.72 29.33
CA ALA A 469 -0.52 -29.57 27.89
C ALA A 469 -1.86 -28.90 27.48
N GLU A 470 -2.80 -28.67 28.41
CA GLU A 470 -4.14 -28.14 28.09
C GLU A 470 -4.42 -26.72 28.65
N ALA A 471 -3.47 -26.11 29.35
CA ALA A 471 -3.66 -24.80 30.00
C ALA A 471 -3.21 -23.59 29.14
N ALA A 472 -2.84 -23.79 27.87
CA ALA A 472 -2.27 -22.76 26.98
C ALA A 472 -3.14 -22.43 25.74
N CYS A 473 -4.39 -22.90 25.69
CA CYS A 473 -5.32 -22.63 24.59
C CYS A 473 -6.52 -21.81 25.06
N GLY A 474 -6.29 -20.52 25.33
CA GLY A 474 -7.37 -19.54 25.38
C GLY A 474 -7.91 -19.29 23.96
N PRO A 475 -9.24 -19.20 23.75
CA PRO A 475 -9.78 -18.93 22.42
C PRO A 475 -9.61 -17.43 22.08
N GLY A 476 -8.58 -17.11 21.29
CA GLY A 476 -8.38 -15.74 20.79
C GLY A 476 -6.98 -15.38 20.27
N ASP A 477 -5.99 -16.25 20.44
CA ASP A 477 -4.60 -15.90 20.09
C ASP A 477 -4.33 -16.07 18.58
N LEU A 478 -4.24 -14.94 17.88
CA LEU A 478 -3.80 -14.89 16.48
C LEU A 478 -2.29 -15.18 16.45
N GLY A 479 -1.91 -16.36 15.96
CA GLY A 479 -0.57 -16.94 16.10
C GLY A 479 0.58 -15.99 15.80
N ALA A 480 1.16 -15.40 16.84
CA ALA A 480 2.19 -14.39 16.75
C ALA A 480 3.56 -14.98 16.39
N HIS A 481 4.33 -14.23 15.60
CA HIS A 481 5.72 -14.54 15.30
C HIS A 481 6.64 -14.05 16.45
N ASP A 482 6.61 -14.79 17.57
CA ASP A 482 7.13 -14.37 18.88
C ASP A 482 8.66 -14.33 19.07
N ALA A 483 9.45 -14.63 18.04
CA ALA A 483 10.88 -14.33 18.10
C ALA A 483 11.08 -12.81 17.95
N PRO A 484 11.71 -12.09 18.90
CA PRO A 484 12.17 -10.74 18.64
C PRO A 484 13.21 -10.76 17.52
N PRO A 485 13.13 -9.88 16.51
CA PRO A 485 14.17 -9.80 15.50
C PRO A 485 15.51 -9.41 16.16
N ALA A 486 16.60 -10.07 15.74
CA ALA A 486 17.93 -9.69 16.22
C ALA A 486 18.19 -8.20 15.93
N HIS A 487 18.81 -7.50 16.87
CA HIS A 487 18.92 -6.04 16.88
C HIS A 487 19.54 -5.46 15.59
N GLY A 488 18.69 -5.02 14.66
CA GLY A 488 19.07 -4.39 13.40
C GLY A 488 18.76 -5.18 12.12
N ALA A 489 18.20 -6.38 12.21
CA ALA A 489 17.62 -7.03 11.04
C ALA A 489 16.37 -6.26 10.57
N ARG A 490 16.34 -5.79 9.32
CA ARG A 490 15.14 -5.17 8.74
C ARG A 490 13.95 -6.15 8.81
N PRO A 491 12.75 -5.70 9.18
CA PRO A 491 11.57 -6.56 9.33
C PRO A 491 11.04 -7.01 7.97
N ALA A 492 10.28 -8.11 7.92
CA ALA A 492 9.80 -8.66 6.65
C ALA A 492 8.90 -7.69 5.83
N ILE A 493 8.27 -6.71 6.49
CA ILE A 493 7.52 -5.62 5.84
C ILE A 493 8.44 -4.71 5.00
N PHE A 494 9.71 -4.54 5.38
CA PHE A 494 10.67 -3.76 4.60
C PHE A 494 10.88 -4.36 3.21
N ASP A 495 11.05 -5.69 3.12
CA ASP A 495 11.22 -6.36 1.82
C ASP A 495 9.97 -6.17 0.93
N ALA A 496 8.77 -6.35 1.52
CA ALA A 496 7.51 -6.19 0.80
C ALA A 496 7.27 -4.75 0.34
N TRP A 497 7.69 -3.76 1.15
CA TRP A 497 7.69 -2.35 0.78
C TRP A 497 8.72 -2.04 -0.31
N LEU A 498 9.92 -2.61 -0.25
CA LEU A 498 10.99 -2.38 -1.21
C LEU A 498 10.64 -2.96 -2.60
N ASP A 499 10.03 -4.15 -2.65
CA ASP A 499 9.45 -4.69 -3.89
C ASP A 499 8.32 -3.80 -4.42
N ASP A 500 7.43 -3.27 -3.56
CA ASP A 500 6.43 -2.26 -3.94
C ASP A 500 7.10 -1.00 -4.57
N GLN A 501 8.25 -0.54 -4.04
CA GLN A 501 9.02 0.57 -4.63
C GLN A 501 9.65 0.22 -5.97
N VAL A 502 10.19 -0.99 -6.13
CA VAL A 502 10.71 -1.48 -7.41
C VAL A 502 9.60 -1.53 -8.46
N GLN A 503 8.45 -2.12 -8.12
CA GLN A 503 7.30 -2.22 -9.03
C GLN A 503 6.79 -0.83 -9.47
N ARG A 504 6.75 0.17 -8.57
CA ARG A 504 6.36 1.55 -8.94
C ARG A 504 7.31 2.18 -9.96
N ASN A 505 8.61 2.11 -9.68
CA ASN A 505 9.63 2.83 -10.43
C ASN A 505 10.04 2.11 -11.72
N PHE A 506 10.01 0.77 -11.73
CA PHE A 506 10.53 -0.09 -12.79
C PHE A 506 9.50 -1.07 -13.38
N GLY A 507 8.29 -1.19 -12.81
CA GLY A 507 7.20 -2.01 -13.35
C GLY A 507 6.84 -1.75 -14.82
N PRO A 508 6.89 -0.50 -15.34
CA PRO A 508 6.74 -0.25 -16.79
C PRO A 508 7.79 -0.92 -17.69
N MET A 509 8.89 -1.43 -17.11
CA MET A 509 9.94 -2.20 -17.78
C MET A 509 9.77 -3.73 -17.58
N GLY A 510 8.74 -4.19 -16.88
CA GLY A 510 8.53 -5.60 -16.54
C GLY A 510 9.47 -6.10 -15.44
N ILE A 511 9.70 -5.25 -14.42
CA ILE A 511 10.51 -5.47 -13.24
C ILE A 511 9.61 -5.24 -12.02
N ASP A 512 9.19 -6.31 -11.35
CA ASP A 512 8.21 -6.25 -10.26
C ASP A 512 8.84 -6.43 -8.87
N ARG A 513 10.03 -7.04 -8.80
CA ARG A 513 10.77 -7.30 -7.56
C ARG A 513 12.24 -6.90 -7.66
N VAL A 514 12.91 -6.70 -6.52
CA VAL A 514 14.36 -6.40 -6.45
C VAL A 514 15.20 -7.44 -7.21
N VAL A 515 14.84 -8.72 -7.15
CA VAL A 515 15.54 -9.80 -7.86
C VAL A 515 15.45 -9.69 -9.39
N ASP A 516 14.39 -9.08 -9.94
CA ASP A 516 14.19 -8.96 -11.39
C ASP A 516 15.18 -7.97 -12.03
N LEU A 517 15.71 -7.03 -11.24
CA LEU A 517 16.80 -6.12 -11.64
C LEU A 517 18.05 -6.88 -12.09
N LEU A 518 18.28 -8.08 -11.52
CA LEU A 518 19.43 -8.95 -11.82
C LEU A 518 19.20 -9.85 -13.03
N ARG A 519 17.95 -10.05 -13.48
CA ARG A 519 17.60 -11.03 -14.52
C ARG A 519 18.34 -10.77 -15.85
N ALA A 520 18.34 -9.52 -16.32
CA ALA A 520 18.99 -9.18 -17.58
C ALA A 520 20.53 -9.16 -17.48
N PRO A 521 21.16 -8.60 -16.42
CA PRO A 521 22.60 -8.71 -16.19
C PRO A 521 23.08 -10.16 -16.07
N LEU A 522 22.45 -10.99 -15.23
CA LEU A 522 22.88 -12.38 -15.05
C LEU A 522 22.74 -13.21 -16.34
N ALA A 523 21.70 -12.97 -17.14
CA ALA A 523 21.55 -13.60 -18.45
C ALA A 523 22.68 -13.20 -19.44
N ARG A 524 23.16 -11.95 -19.41
CA ARG A 524 24.35 -11.52 -20.16
C ARG A 524 25.60 -12.20 -19.63
N SER A 525 25.83 -12.16 -18.32
CA SER A 525 27.00 -12.77 -17.68
C SER A 525 27.07 -14.28 -17.94
N ALA A 526 25.95 -14.99 -17.94
CA ALA A 526 25.87 -16.40 -18.33
C ALA A 526 26.19 -16.64 -19.82
N ALA A 527 25.81 -15.72 -20.71
CA ALA A 527 26.10 -15.83 -22.14
C ALA A 527 27.57 -15.51 -22.49
N SER A 528 28.24 -14.67 -21.70
CA SER A 528 29.67 -14.34 -21.88
C SER A 528 30.62 -15.29 -21.14
N SER A 529 30.16 -15.92 -20.05
CA SER A 529 30.98 -16.79 -19.21
C SER A 529 31.16 -18.17 -19.84
N HIS A 530 32.37 -18.73 -19.71
CA HIS A 530 32.65 -20.13 -20.06
C HIS A 530 32.32 -21.09 -18.90
N SER A 531 32.05 -20.56 -17.71
CA SER A 531 31.47 -21.31 -16.58
C SER A 531 29.98 -21.49 -16.80
N ALA A 532 29.45 -22.66 -16.44
CA ALA A 532 28.01 -22.88 -16.35
C ALA A 532 27.41 -22.29 -15.07
N ASP A 533 28.23 -22.20 -14.01
CA ASP A 533 27.81 -21.75 -12.69
C ASP A 533 28.16 -20.26 -12.52
N LEU A 534 27.19 -19.48 -12.03
CA LEU A 534 27.33 -18.05 -11.71
C LEU A 534 27.59 -17.84 -10.20
N ASP A 535 28.69 -17.20 -9.85
CA ASP A 535 28.91 -16.71 -8.49
C ASP A 535 28.26 -15.34 -8.29
N LEU A 536 27.44 -15.18 -7.25
CA LEU A 536 26.89 -13.90 -6.80
C LEU A 536 27.40 -13.61 -5.39
N VAL A 537 27.69 -12.34 -5.09
CA VAL A 537 28.06 -11.92 -3.73
C VAL A 537 26.97 -11.02 -3.17
N LEU A 538 26.48 -11.33 -1.97
CA LEU A 538 25.52 -10.52 -1.22
C LEU A 538 26.18 -9.97 0.04
N LEU A 539 26.28 -8.65 0.13
CA LEU A 539 26.87 -7.89 1.22
C LEU A 539 25.77 -7.13 1.96
N GLY A 540 25.81 -7.09 3.29
CA GLY A 540 24.85 -6.29 4.04
C GLY A 540 24.56 -6.75 5.46
N ARG A 541 23.92 -5.86 6.23
CA ARG A 541 23.40 -6.17 7.56
C ARG A 541 22.18 -7.09 7.45
N GLY A 542 22.29 -8.32 7.96
CA GLY A 542 21.23 -9.32 7.81
C GLY A 542 21.12 -9.89 6.39
N ALA A 543 22.19 -9.81 5.60
CA ALA A 543 22.32 -10.48 4.31
C ALA A 543 21.90 -11.97 4.38
N THR A 544 22.21 -12.66 5.49
CA THR A 544 21.81 -14.05 5.76
C THR A 544 20.30 -14.29 5.82
N LEU A 545 19.49 -13.28 6.18
CA LEU A 545 18.03 -13.38 6.18
C LEU A 545 17.42 -13.20 4.79
N TRP A 546 18.07 -12.40 3.93
CA TRP A 546 17.56 -12.10 2.59
C TRP A 546 18.05 -13.11 1.54
N ALA A 547 19.22 -13.72 1.74
CA ALA A 547 19.79 -14.70 0.82
C ALA A 547 18.81 -15.83 0.42
N PRO A 548 17.98 -16.41 1.32
CA PRO A 548 16.97 -17.39 0.92
C PRO A 548 15.95 -16.86 -0.10
N LYS A 549 15.41 -15.65 0.12
CA LYS A 549 14.45 -15.01 -0.81
C LYS A 549 15.09 -14.71 -2.16
N LEU A 550 16.36 -14.30 -2.15
CA LEU A 550 17.14 -14.08 -3.38
C LEU A 550 17.30 -15.41 -4.17
N VAL A 551 17.69 -16.50 -3.51
CA VAL A 551 17.80 -17.83 -4.14
C VAL A 551 16.46 -18.28 -4.72
N GLU A 552 15.38 -18.19 -3.93
CA GLU A 552 14.02 -18.52 -4.38
C GLU A 552 13.63 -17.70 -5.62
N GLY A 553 13.83 -16.39 -5.61
CA GLY A 553 13.53 -15.50 -6.74
C GLY A 553 14.41 -15.74 -7.98
N LEU A 554 15.66 -16.20 -7.82
CA LEU A 554 16.53 -16.58 -8.93
C LEU A 554 16.10 -17.90 -9.57
N VAL A 555 15.68 -18.87 -8.76
CA VAL A 555 15.10 -20.16 -9.22
C VAL A 555 13.75 -19.95 -9.91
N GLU A 556 12.86 -19.11 -9.35
CA GLU A 556 11.59 -18.72 -10.00
C GLU A 556 11.82 -18.07 -11.36
N ASN A 557 12.88 -17.25 -11.50
CA ASN A 557 13.30 -16.64 -12.76
C ASN A 557 14.04 -17.61 -13.71
N GLY A 558 14.17 -18.90 -13.37
CA GLY A 558 14.76 -19.93 -14.22
C GLY A 558 16.30 -20.00 -14.19
N THR A 559 16.95 -19.30 -13.26
CA THR A 559 18.40 -19.42 -13.04
C THR A 559 18.66 -20.74 -12.32
N ALA A 560 19.32 -21.70 -12.99
CA ALA A 560 19.48 -23.06 -12.46
C ALA A 560 20.88 -23.38 -11.91
N ALA A 561 21.90 -22.61 -12.30
CA ALA A 561 23.31 -22.88 -12.03
C ALA A 561 23.99 -21.64 -11.45
N PHE A 562 23.94 -21.50 -10.13
CA PHE A 562 24.49 -20.35 -9.42
C PHE A 562 24.83 -20.68 -7.97
N ARG A 563 25.62 -19.80 -7.34
CA ARG A 563 25.92 -19.80 -5.91
C ARG A 563 25.87 -18.37 -5.36
N VAL A 564 25.29 -18.20 -4.18
CA VAL A 564 25.24 -16.92 -3.48
C VAL A 564 26.17 -16.97 -2.28
N HIS A 565 27.22 -16.16 -2.37
CA HIS A 565 28.23 -15.93 -1.35
C HIS A 565 27.79 -14.79 -0.43
N VAL A 566 27.55 -15.07 0.85
CA VAL A 566 26.89 -14.16 1.79
C VAL A 566 27.91 -13.56 2.77
N GLY A 567 28.21 -12.27 2.62
CA GLY A 567 29.02 -11.47 3.54
C GLY A 567 28.17 -10.61 4.48
N ASP A 568 27.77 -11.19 5.62
CA ASP A 568 26.97 -10.47 6.63
C ASP A 568 27.86 -9.67 7.58
N THR A 569 27.53 -8.40 7.81
CA THR A 569 28.24 -7.53 8.76
C THR A 569 27.82 -7.78 10.21
N MET A 570 26.63 -8.36 10.42
CA MET A 570 26.20 -8.91 11.70
C MET A 570 26.10 -10.44 11.59
N PRO A 571 27.22 -11.17 11.60
CA PRO A 571 27.17 -12.63 11.67
C PRO A 571 26.44 -13.04 12.96
N ASP A 572 25.29 -13.72 12.80
CA ASP A 572 24.49 -14.27 13.90
C ASP A 572 25.27 -15.38 14.61
N LEU A 573 26.08 -14.96 15.57
CA LEU A 573 26.92 -15.79 16.42
C LEU A 573 26.11 -16.71 17.34
N GLU A 574 24.81 -16.47 17.52
CA GLU A 574 23.98 -17.14 18.54
C GLU A 574 22.81 -17.96 17.95
N GLY A 575 22.61 -17.95 16.63
CA GLY A 575 21.62 -18.80 15.95
C GLY A 575 20.17 -18.33 16.13
N THR A 576 19.99 -17.03 16.34
CA THR A 576 18.67 -16.39 16.56
C THR A 576 17.95 -16.01 15.27
N LEU A 577 18.68 -15.91 14.15
CA LEU A 577 18.08 -15.62 12.86
C LEU A 577 17.34 -16.85 12.32
N ARG A 578 16.25 -16.62 11.58
CA ARG A 578 15.55 -17.67 10.83
C ARG A 578 16.46 -18.22 9.74
N ARG A 579 17.34 -19.16 10.11
CA ARG A 579 17.98 -20.06 9.15
C ARG A 579 16.85 -20.77 8.39
N PRO A 580 16.95 -20.91 7.06
CA PRO A 580 16.05 -21.81 6.35
C PRO A 580 16.15 -23.21 7.00
N ALA A 581 15.06 -23.99 6.91
CA ALA A 581 15.03 -25.33 7.49
C ALA A 581 16.30 -26.11 7.09
N PRO A 582 16.91 -26.93 7.97
CA PRO A 582 18.19 -27.60 7.67
C PRO A 582 18.14 -28.51 6.45
N ASP A 583 16.94 -28.97 6.06
CA ASP A 583 16.67 -29.78 4.87
C ASP A 583 16.17 -28.95 3.66
N SER A 584 16.26 -27.61 3.73
CA SER A 584 15.82 -26.72 2.65
C SER A 584 16.82 -26.76 1.48
N PRO A 585 16.38 -27.02 0.23
CA PRO A 585 17.28 -27.05 -0.93
C PRO A 585 17.93 -25.68 -1.21
N VAL A 586 17.39 -24.60 -0.64
CA VAL A 586 17.99 -23.26 -0.69
C VAL A 586 19.41 -23.25 -0.10
N LEU A 587 19.70 -24.07 0.90
CA LEU A 587 21.02 -24.14 1.54
C LEU A 587 22.13 -24.61 0.59
N ASP A 588 21.80 -25.43 -0.42
CA ASP A 588 22.77 -25.93 -1.41
C ASP A 588 23.32 -24.80 -2.32
N PHE A 589 22.62 -23.65 -2.37
CA PHE A 589 23.01 -22.46 -3.14
C PHE A 589 23.76 -21.42 -2.29
N LEU A 590 23.87 -21.58 -0.97
CA LEU A 590 24.40 -20.57 -0.06
C LEU A 590 25.80 -20.95 0.46
N GLU A 591 26.76 -20.04 0.32
CA GLU A 591 28.09 -20.12 0.92
C GLU A 591 28.33 -18.89 1.78
N VAL A 592 28.75 -19.04 3.04
CA VAL A 592 28.96 -17.90 3.95
C VAL A 592 30.40 -17.42 3.82
N LEU A 593 30.58 -16.15 3.45
CA LEU A 593 31.89 -15.53 3.37
C LEU A 593 32.39 -15.09 4.75
N PRO A 594 33.72 -15.06 4.98
CA PRO A 594 34.29 -14.35 6.11
C PRO A 594 33.94 -12.87 6.01
N THR A 595 33.29 -12.31 7.04
CA THR A 595 32.91 -10.88 7.11
C THR A 595 34.11 -9.97 6.82
N CYS A 596 34.08 -9.26 5.69
CA CYS A 596 35.06 -8.23 5.35
C CYS A 596 34.98 -7.09 6.37
N ARG A 597 36.11 -6.67 6.92
CA ARG A 597 36.23 -5.52 7.83
C ARG A 597 36.95 -4.35 7.19
N THR A 598 37.60 -4.59 6.06
CA THR A 598 38.33 -3.57 5.29
C THR A 598 37.99 -3.65 3.80
N PRO A 599 38.12 -2.54 3.07
CA PRO A 599 37.97 -2.52 1.62
C PRO A 599 38.95 -3.46 0.89
N ASP A 600 40.19 -3.58 1.39
CA ASP A 600 41.21 -4.46 0.81
C ASP A 600 40.81 -5.95 0.90
N GLU A 601 40.26 -6.39 2.04
CA GLU A 601 39.72 -7.75 2.20
C GLU A 601 38.55 -8.01 1.25
N LEU A 602 37.66 -7.02 1.05
CA LEU A 602 36.57 -7.15 0.08
C LEU A 602 37.12 -7.23 -1.36
N ALA A 603 38.07 -6.37 -1.72
CA ALA A 603 38.69 -6.37 -3.04
C ALA A 603 39.40 -7.69 -3.35
N GLU A 604 40.10 -8.29 -2.37
CA GLU A 604 40.71 -9.61 -2.49
C GLU A 604 39.65 -10.70 -2.71
N GLN A 605 38.57 -10.72 -1.91
CA GLN A 605 37.48 -11.69 -2.07
C GLN A 605 36.78 -11.56 -3.43
N LEU A 606 36.42 -10.35 -3.86
CA LEU A 606 35.76 -10.09 -5.15
C LEU A 606 36.69 -10.45 -6.33
N THR A 607 38.00 -10.20 -6.21
CA THR A 607 38.99 -10.58 -7.24
C THR A 607 39.18 -12.10 -7.33
N ALA A 608 39.10 -12.80 -6.19
CA ALA A 608 39.23 -14.26 -6.12
C ALA A 608 37.98 -14.98 -6.66
N LEU A 609 36.78 -14.51 -6.29
CA LEU A 609 35.49 -15.07 -6.73
C LEU A 609 35.13 -14.70 -8.16
N ARG A 610 35.46 -13.48 -8.61
CA ARG A 610 35.03 -12.91 -9.90
C ARG A 610 33.51 -13.04 -10.15
N PRO A 611 32.68 -12.53 -9.22
CA PRO A 611 31.25 -12.78 -9.28
C PRO A 611 30.59 -12.15 -10.52
N ALA A 612 29.56 -12.82 -11.03
CA ALA A 612 28.69 -12.29 -12.07
C ALA A 612 27.85 -11.10 -11.58
N ALA A 613 27.54 -11.04 -10.28
CA ALA A 613 26.90 -9.90 -9.65
C ALA A 613 27.33 -9.70 -8.18
N VAL A 614 27.40 -8.45 -7.74
CA VAL A 614 27.55 -8.05 -6.34
C VAL A 614 26.32 -7.25 -5.93
N ILE A 615 25.69 -7.64 -4.82
CA ILE A 615 24.50 -7.00 -4.26
C ILE A 615 24.88 -6.40 -2.92
N SER A 616 24.83 -5.08 -2.83
CA SER A 616 25.09 -4.29 -1.63
C SER A 616 23.74 -3.85 -1.05
N ARG A 617 23.40 -4.31 0.17
CA ARG A 617 22.13 -3.97 0.81
C ARG A 617 22.35 -3.56 2.26
N ASP A 618 22.10 -2.29 2.59
CA ASP A 618 22.42 -1.71 3.90
C ASP A 618 23.83 -2.15 4.36
N PHE A 619 24.81 -2.06 3.44
CA PHE A 619 26.21 -2.42 3.65
C PHE A 619 27.08 -1.17 3.75
N LEU A 620 26.81 -0.20 2.88
CA LEU A 620 27.55 1.06 2.80
C LEU A 620 27.00 2.09 3.80
N CYS A 621 25.72 1.97 4.19
CA CYS A 621 25.05 2.90 5.08
C CYS A 621 25.66 3.02 6.48
N ASP A 622 26.42 2.02 6.94
CA ASP A 622 27.09 2.00 8.26
C ASP A 622 28.59 2.40 8.16
N THR A 623 29.07 2.88 6.99
CA THR A 623 30.49 3.22 6.78
C THR A 623 30.76 4.73 6.86
N GLU A 624 31.76 5.15 7.66
CA GLU A 624 32.17 6.56 7.79
C GLU A 624 32.78 7.13 6.49
N ASP A 625 33.63 6.34 5.84
CA ASP A 625 34.21 6.65 4.52
C ASP A 625 33.83 5.56 3.52
N VAL A 626 32.88 5.89 2.65
CA VAL A 626 32.33 5.00 1.63
C VAL A 626 33.30 4.82 0.45
N SER A 627 34.18 5.81 0.17
CA SER A 627 34.93 5.85 -1.09
C SER A 627 35.83 4.63 -1.32
N PRO A 628 36.61 4.16 -0.33
CA PRO A 628 37.44 2.95 -0.50
C PRO A 628 36.62 1.68 -0.77
N TRP A 629 35.40 1.58 -0.21
CA TRP A 629 34.50 0.45 -0.49
C TRP A 629 33.94 0.54 -1.92
N LEU A 630 33.67 1.73 -2.43
CA LEU A 630 33.29 1.92 -3.84
C LEU A 630 34.44 1.60 -4.80
N ASP A 631 35.70 1.89 -4.45
CA ASP A 631 36.87 1.48 -5.23
C ASP A 631 36.97 -0.06 -5.33
N ALA A 632 36.74 -0.78 -4.23
CA ALA A 632 36.71 -2.25 -4.23
C ALA A 632 35.57 -2.82 -5.10
N LEU A 633 34.39 -2.21 -5.07
CA LEU A 633 33.25 -2.58 -5.91
C LEU A 633 33.46 -2.19 -7.39
N ALA A 634 34.15 -1.08 -7.67
CA ALA A 634 34.54 -0.66 -9.01
C ALA A 634 35.52 -1.65 -9.65
N ALA A 635 36.50 -2.15 -8.89
CA ALA A 635 37.39 -3.22 -9.36
C ALA A 635 36.60 -4.50 -9.76
N ALA A 636 35.50 -4.83 -9.05
CA ALA A 636 34.63 -5.93 -9.45
C ALA A 636 33.82 -5.63 -10.72
N ALA A 637 33.33 -4.40 -10.89
CA ALA A 637 32.65 -3.97 -12.12
C ALA A 637 33.58 -3.95 -13.35
N GLU A 638 34.85 -3.56 -13.17
CA GLU A 638 35.89 -3.66 -14.22
C GLU A 638 36.17 -5.11 -14.64
N LEU A 639 35.95 -6.08 -13.74
CA LEU A 639 36.01 -7.52 -14.04
C LEU A 639 34.71 -8.06 -14.68
N GLY A 640 33.70 -7.21 -14.89
CA GLY A 640 32.43 -7.55 -15.54
C GLY A 640 31.28 -7.86 -14.59
N ALA A 641 31.44 -7.66 -13.27
CA ALA A 641 30.36 -7.87 -12.31
C ALA A 641 29.26 -6.81 -12.46
N CYS A 642 27.99 -7.22 -12.47
CA CYS A 642 26.88 -6.30 -12.27
C CYS A 642 26.81 -5.89 -10.79
N LEU A 643 26.67 -4.60 -10.49
CA LEU A 643 26.44 -4.13 -9.11
C LEU A 643 24.97 -3.76 -8.92
N LEU A 644 24.36 -4.23 -7.85
CA LEU A 644 23.04 -3.80 -7.36
C LEU A 644 23.21 -3.18 -5.98
N PHE A 645 22.83 -1.92 -5.82
CA PHE A 645 22.78 -1.22 -4.55
C PHE A 645 21.31 -1.09 -4.12
N ALA A 646 21.00 -1.51 -2.90
CA ALA A 646 19.72 -1.32 -2.24
C ALA A 646 20.01 -0.78 -0.83
N GLU A 647 20.32 0.51 -0.76
CA GLU A 647 21.02 1.11 0.39
C GLU A 647 20.19 2.24 1.01
N SER A 648 20.19 2.29 2.34
CA SER A 648 19.89 3.52 3.08
C SER A 648 20.93 4.60 2.70
N THR A 649 20.47 5.80 2.33
CA THR A 649 21.30 6.86 1.71
C THR A 649 22.30 7.55 2.63
N GLY A 650 22.21 7.32 3.94
CA GLY A 650 22.93 8.07 4.98
C GLY A 650 22.40 9.48 5.25
N LEU A 651 21.54 10.03 4.38
CA LEU A 651 21.10 11.43 4.41
C LEU A 651 19.97 11.72 5.41
N GLY A 652 19.94 11.00 6.54
CA GLY A 652 19.05 11.30 7.66
C GLY A 652 19.37 12.70 8.22
N PRO A 653 18.48 13.69 8.07
CA PRO A 653 18.74 15.00 8.66
C PRO A 653 18.61 14.88 10.18
N VAL A 654 19.57 15.47 10.91
CA VAL A 654 19.58 15.50 12.39
C VAL A 654 18.24 15.98 12.97
N ASP A 655 17.55 16.86 12.24
CA ASP A 655 16.17 17.24 12.50
C ASP A 655 15.36 17.07 11.20
N PRO A 656 14.27 16.27 11.17
CA PRO A 656 13.39 16.20 10.00
C PRO A 656 12.73 17.56 9.71
N PRO A 657 12.46 17.89 8.43
CA PRO A 657 11.81 19.15 8.06
C PRO A 657 10.48 19.34 8.80
N GLU A 658 10.14 20.59 9.14
CA GLU A 658 8.96 20.92 9.95
C GLU A 658 7.66 20.40 9.31
N GLU A 659 7.52 20.55 7.99
CA GLU A 659 6.35 20.04 7.24
C GLU A 659 6.24 18.51 7.31
N MET A 660 7.37 17.80 7.16
CA MET A 660 7.42 16.34 7.24
C MET A 660 7.15 15.86 8.68
N THR A 661 7.65 16.59 9.67
CA THR A 661 7.35 16.35 11.10
C THR A 661 5.86 16.48 11.36
N SER A 662 5.22 17.59 10.91
CA SER A 662 3.78 17.82 11.09
C SER A 662 2.91 16.72 10.45
N ILE A 663 3.29 16.28 9.25
CA ILE A 663 2.63 15.15 8.56
C ILE A 663 2.83 13.84 9.35
N GLY A 664 4.06 13.55 9.76
CA GLY A 664 4.42 12.34 10.48
C GLY A 664 3.70 12.22 11.82
N GLU A 665 3.70 13.29 12.64
CA GLU A 665 2.93 13.33 13.89
C GLU A 665 1.45 13.10 13.63
N ARG A 666 0.88 13.69 12.57
CA ARG A 666 -0.53 13.50 12.26
C ARG A 666 -0.87 12.08 11.81
N ILE A 667 0.05 11.38 11.15
CA ILE A 667 -0.08 9.95 10.85
C ILE A 667 -0.04 9.15 12.17
N TRP A 668 0.93 9.45 13.04
CA TRP A 668 1.13 8.77 14.32
C TRP A 668 -0.06 8.90 15.28
N GLU A 669 -0.66 10.08 15.39
CA GLU A 669 -1.90 10.34 16.14
C GLU A 669 -3.10 9.51 15.65
N LEU A 670 -3.12 9.12 14.38
CA LEU A 670 -4.22 8.37 13.74
C LEU A 670 -3.99 6.86 13.74
N MET A 671 -2.79 6.39 14.08
CA MET A 671 -2.45 4.97 14.09
C MET A 671 -2.99 4.26 15.34
N PRO A 672 -3.52 3.04 15.21
CA PRO A 672 -3.76 2.16 16.34
C PRO A 672 -2.47 1.93 17.15
N GLU A 673 -2.60 1.99 18.48
CA GLU A 673 -1.50 1.86 19.43
C GLU A 673 -0.63 0.61 19.22
N ARG A 674 -1.20 -0.47 18.66
CA ARG A 674 -0.46 -1.71 18.32
C ARG A 674 0.69 -1.47 17.34
N TYR A 675 0.59 -0.50 16.43
CA TYR A 675 1.63 -0.23 15.44
C TYR A 675 2.70 0.72 15.96
N THR A 676 2.38 1.60 16.93
CA THR A 676 3.30 2.60 17.49
C THR A 676 4.14 2.08 18.66
N ARG A 677 3.83 0.89 19.20
CA ARG A 677 4.58 0.26 20.28
C ARG A 677 5.90 -0.35 19.79
N ASP A 678 6.99 -0.03 20.46
CA ASP A 678 8.24 -0.79 20.41
C ASP A 678 8.01 -2.13 21.14
N ARG A 679 8.66 -3.21 20.71
CA ARG A 679 8.66 -4.50 21.42
C ARG A 679 9.31 -4.40 22.81
N THR A 680 10.10 -3.35 23.06
CA THR A 680 10.67 -2.99 24.36
C THR A 680 9.86 -1.83 25.00
N PRO A 681 9.00 -2.07 26.00
CA PRO A 681 8.03 -1.07 26.48
C PRO A 681 8.65 0.21 27.04
N GLU A 682 9.86 0.13 27.63
CA GLU A 682 10.59 1.28 28.14
C GLU A 682 11.09 2.22 27.02
N GLN A 683 11.06 1.75 25.77
CA GLN A 683 11.55 2.47 24.60
C GLN A 683 10.42 2.84 23.63
N ASN A 684 9.14 2.69 23.99
CA ASN A 684 8.03 3.13 23.16
C ASN A 684 8.20 4.59 22.70
N PRO A 685 8.28 4.88 21.38
CA PRO A 685 8.37 6.24 20.90
C PRO A 685 7.06 7.00 21.14
N THR A 686 7.19 8.21 21.67
CA THR A 686 6.08 9.06 22.10
C THR A 686 5.43 9.86 20.96
N SER A 687 6.10 9.90 19.81
CA SER A 687 5.80 10.76 18.66
C SER A 687 6.45 10.16 17.40
N TRP A 688 6.01 10.57 16.21
CA TRP A 688 6.67 10.18 14.97
C TRP A 688 8.11 10.66 14.93
N ARG A 689 8.39 11.88 15.41
CA ARG A 689 9.74 12.45 15.47
C ARG A 689 10.65 11.65 16.40
N ASP A 690 10.17 11.24 17.56
CA ASP A 690 10.91 10.36 18.49
C ASP A 690 11.23 9.02 17.82
N ALA A 691 10.28 8.43 17.09
CA ALA A 691 10.53 7.22 16.30
C ALA A 691 11.57 7.45 15.18
N PHE A 692 11.42 8.52 14.38
CA PHE A 692 12.29 8.88 13.26
C PHE A 692 13.75 9.11 13.70
N LEU A 693 13.96 9.89 14.76
CA LEU A 693 15.29 10.21 15.27
C LEU A 693 16.04 8.98 15.81
N ARG A 694 15.35 7.89 16.14
CA ARG A 694 15.96 6.62 16.54
C ARG A 694 16.44 5.78 15.35
N VAL A 695 15.83 5.96 14.17
CA VAL A 695 16.26 5.24 12.94
C VAL A 695 17.36 6.03 12.23
N CYS A 696 17.18 7.34 12.09
CA CYS A 696 18.08 8.22 11.34
C CYS A 696 19.22 8.82 12.20
N ALA A 697 19.70 8.08 13.19
CA ALA A 697 20.45 8.65 14.33
C ALA A 697 21.82 9.26 13.99
N GLU A 698 22.48 8.83 12.92
CA GLU A 698 23.77 9.39 12.48
C GLU A 698 23.78 9.57 10.94
N PRO A 699 24.12 10.77 10.43
CA PRO A 699 24.24 10.97 8.99
C PRO A 699 25.55 10.37 8.49
N THR A 700 25.48 9.20 7.84
CA THR A 700 26.60 8.70 7.03
C THR A 700 26.69 9.49 5.72
N GLY A 701 27.90 9.51 5.12
CA GLY A 701 28.24 10.46 4.06
C GLY A 701 27.32 10.38 2.82
N GLU A 702 27.34 11.41 1.97
CA GLU A 702 26.44 11.51 0.81
C GLU A 702 26.66 10.35 -0.21
N LEU A 703 25.99 9.21 0.01
CA LEU A 703 26.19 7.98 -0.76
C LEU A 703 25.87 8.18 -2.24
N LEU A 704 24.80 8.90 -2.58
CA LEU A 704 24.38 9.11 -3.96
C LEU A 704 25.40 9.91 -4.79
N PRO A 705 25.94 11.07 -4.32
CA PRO A 705 27.10 11.72 -4.92
C PRO A 705 28.31 10.80 -5.05
N ALA A 706 28.63 9.98 -4.04
CA ALA A 706 29.74 9.04 -4.10
C ALA A 706 29.54 7.97 -5.20
N LEU A 707 28.36 7.34 -5.27
CA LEU A 707 28.00 6.40 -6.32
C LEU A 707 28.07 7.02 -7.72
N ARG A 708 27.58 8.26 -7.89
CA ARG A 708 27.65 8.99 -9.18
C ARG A 708 29.06 9.43 -9.56
N ALA A 709 30.00 9.50 -8.61
CA ALA A 709 31.40 9.80 -8.87
C ALA A 709 32.19 8.58 -9.35
N HIS A 710 31.82 7.37 -8.89
CA HIS A 710 32.50 6.12 -9.23
C HIS A 710 31.83 5.37 -10.39
N PHE A 711 30.51 5.50 -10.57
CA PHE A 711 29.73 4.66 -11.49
C PHE A 711 28.78 5.44 -12.41
N ARG A 712 28.58 4.88 -13.60
CA ARG A 712 27.43 5.19 -14.45
C ARG A 712 26.27 4.27 -14.07
N LEU A 713 25.22 4.83 -13.48
CA LEU A 713 24.04 4.07 -13.07
C LEU A 713 23.14 3.78 -14.29
N SER A 714 22.88 2.50 -14.55
CA SER A 714 22.00 2.01 -15.63
C SER A 714 20.53 2.11 -15.26
N LEU A 715 20.20 1.84 -13.99
CA LEU A 715 18.90 2.09 -13.37
C LEU A 715 19.12 2.81 -12.03
N PHE A 716 18.22 3.71 -11.68
CA PHE A 716 18.27 4.47 -10.43
C PHE A 716 16.88 4.91 -9.99
N ALA A 717 16.56 4.72 -8.70
CA ALA A 717 15.40 5.28 -8.01
C ALA A 717 15.80 5.68 -6.58
N GLN A 718 15.10 6.66 -6.03
CA GLN A 718 15.26 7.14 -4.65
C GLN A 718 13.88 7.34 -4.04
N PHE A 719 13.67 6.94 -2.79
CA PHE A 719 12.34 6.90 -2.17
C PHE A 719 12.41 6.87 -0.64
N GLY A 720 11.26 7.08 0.00
CA GLY A 720 11.05 7.00 1.46
C GLY A 720 11.58 8.20 2.25
N PHE A 721 10.81 8.63 3.25
CA PHE A 721 11.22 9.54 4.34
C PHE A 721 10.30 9.36 5.56
N LEU A 722 8.99 9.62 5.40
CA LEU A 722 7.95 9.39 6.39
C LEU A 722 7.78 7.91 6.73
N ALA A 723 8.03 7.04 5.75
CA ALA A 723 7.92 5.60 5.92
C ALA A 723 8.92 5.02 6.93
N GLU A 724 10.07 5.66 7.14
CA GLU A 724 11.23 5.03 7.79
C GLU A 724 10.97 4.47 9.21
N PRO A 725 10.26 5.17 10.12
CA PRO A 725 9.88 4.60 11.42
C PRO A 725 9.12 3.28 11.30
N PHE A 726 8.25 3.14 10.29
CA PHE A 726 7.41 1.95 10.08
C PHE A 726 8.17 0.81 9.36
N LEU A 727 9.40 1.06 8.94
CA LEU A 727 10.29 0.14 8.24
C LEU A 727 11.49 -0.30 9.11
N GLU A 728 11.62 0.23 10.32
CA GLU A 728 12.64 -0.15 11.31
C GLU A 728 12.23 -1.44 12.07
N ALA A 729 13.23 -2.18 12.57
CA ALA A 729 13.05 -3.53 13.14
C ALA A 729 12.06 -3.64 14.31
N ARG A 730 11.89 -2.60 15.13
CA ARG A 730 11.10 -2.63 16.37
C ARG A 730 9.63 -2.31 16.10
N ILE A 731 9.38 -1.32 15.24
CA ILE A 731 8.05 -0.81 14.87
C ILE A 731 7.51 -1.59 13.67
N GLY A 732 8.32 -1.78 12.63
CA GLY A 732 7.95 -2.51 11.41
C GLY A 732 7.63 -3.99 11.67
N ALA A 733 8.10 -4.57 12.78
CA ALA A 733 7.72 -5.91 13.21
C ALA A 733 6.28 -6.01 13.79
N ASN A 734 5.52 -4.91 13.81
CA ASN A 734 4.07 -4.86 14.08
C ASN A 734 3.22 -4.91 12.80
N PHE A 735 3.85 -4.83 11.62
CA PHE A 735 3.17 -4.87 10.32
C PHE A 735 3.33 -6.25 9.66
N ASP A 736 2.23 -6.78 9.14
CA ASP A 736 2.24 -8.03 8.38
C ASP A 736 2.52 -7.76 6.88
N PRO A 737 3.62 -8.29 6.31
CA PRO A 737 3.91 -8.16 4.87
C PRO A 737 2.86 -8.82 3.95
N HIS A 738 1.97 -9.65 4.49
CA HIS A 738 0.89 -10.29 3.73
C HIS A 738 -0.47 -9.59 3.90
N ALA A 739 -0.64 -8.77 4.94
CA ALA A 739 -1.86 -8.01 5.15
C ALA A 739 -2.03 -6.90 4.10
N LYS A 740 -3.14 -6.97 3.34
CA LYS A 740 -3.50 -5.95 2.33
C LYS A 740 -3.56 -4.54 2.95
N ARG A 741 -4.10 -4.42 4.16
CA ARG A 741 -4.26 -3.17 4.93
C ARG A 741 -2.91 -2.50 5.22
N ASP A 742 -1.95 -3.26 5.75
CA ASP A 742 -0.63 -2.78 6.13
C ASP A 742 0.18 -2.34 4.89
N ARG A 743 0.12 -3.13 3.82
CA ARG A 743 0.70 -2.74 2.52
C ARG A 743 0.04 -1.48 1.93
N ARG A 744 -1.29 -1.36 2.01
CA ARG A 744 -2.04 -0.16 1.55
C ARG A 744 -1.64 1.09 2.32
N PHE A 745 -1.46 0.98 3.63
CA PHE A 745 -0.99 2.07 4.48
C PHE A 745 0.43 2.54 4.10
N LEU A 746 1.41 1.63 4.04
CA LEU A 746 2.77 2.00 3.63
C LEU A 746 2.82 2.53 2.19
N ARG A 747 1.95 2.03 1.31
CA ARG A 747 1.73 2.55 -0.05
C ARG A 747 1.24 4.00 -0.05
N GLN A 748 0.27 4.36 0.80
CA GLN A 748 -0.20 5.75 0.94
C GLN A 748 0.89 6.68 1.50
N ILE A 749 1.70 6.21 2.45
CA ILE A 749 2.86 6.98 2.94
C ILE A 749 3.89 7.17 1.83
N SER A 750 4.20 6.12 1.08
CA SER A 750 5.16 6.18 -0.03
C SER A 750 4.70 7.16 -1.12
N ASP A 751 3.40 7.15 -1.47
CA ASP A 751 2.82 8.12 -2.42
C ASP A 751 2.95 9.58 -1.94
N LEU A 752 3.07 9.80 -0.63
CA LEU A 752 3.28 11.12 -0.04
C LEU A 752 4.78 11.46 0.01
N ASP A 753 5.64 10.51 0.38
CA ASP A 753 7.10 10.63 0.32
C ASP A 753 7.58 10.97 -1.08
N ASP A 754 7.16 10.21 -2.10
CA ASP A 754 7.53 10.41 -3.49
C ASP A 754 7.24 11.86 -3.93
N ARG A 755 6.05 12.39 -3.61
CA ARG A 755 5.66 13.78 -3.91
C ARG A 755 6.50 14.82 -3.16
N LYS A 756 6.93 14.53 -1.92
CA LYS A 756 7.74 15.45 -1.10
C LYS A 756 9.22 15.43 -1.50
N ILE A 757 9.71 14.28 -1.96
CA ILE A 757 11.04 14.09 -2.55
C ILE A 757 11.10 14.79 -3.93
N GLU A 758 10.11 14.58 -4.80
CA GLU A 758 9.98 15.29 -6.08
C GLU A 758 9.92 16.82 -5.92
N ALA A 759 9.26 17.29 -4.85
CA ALA A 759 9.17 18.72 -4.51
C ALA A 759 10.45 19.29 -3.88
N GLY A 760 11.43 18.46 -3.53
CA GLY A 760 12.64 18.87 -2.81
C GLY A 760 12.40 19.31 -1.36
N ILE A 761 11.28 18.88 -0.76
CA ILE A 761 10.91 19.17 0.63
C ILE A 761 11.52 18.13 1.58
N ALA A 762 11.58 16.87 1.16
CA ALA A 762 12.18 15.77 1.88
C ALA A 762 13.40 15.21 1.11
N PRO A 763 14.51 14.86 1.78
CA PRO A 763 15.51 13.99 1.18
C PRO A 763 14.93 12.58 1.02
N ALA A 764 15.40 11.82 0.03
CA ALA A 764 15.14 10.39 -0.01
C ALA A 764 16.06 9.68 1.00
N LEU A 765 15.51 8.77 1.80
CA LEU A 765 16.29 7.98 2.76
C LEU A 765 16.77 6.66 2.20
N HIS A 766 16.18 6.15 1.11
CA HIS A 766 16.59 4.93 0.41
C HIS A 766 16.91 5.18 -1.05
N LEU A 767 17.81 4.36 -1.60
CA LEU A 767 18.05 4.26 -3.03
C LEU A 767 18.07 2.82 -3.52
N ILE A 768 17.68 2.63 -4.78
CA ILE A 768 18.07 1.47 -5.58
C ILE A 768 18.87 1.96 -6.78
N ALA A 769 20.02 1.35 -7.03
CA ALA A 769 20.83 1.63 -8.21
C ALA A 769 21.40 0.33 -8.81
N VAL A 770 21.43 0.25 -10.14
CA VAL A 770 22.08 -0.84 -10.88
C VAL A 770 23.23 -0.26 -11.69
N VAL A 771 24.42 -0.85 -11.57
CA VAL A 771 25.57 -0.61 -12.44
C VAL A 771 25.79 -1.87 -13.26
N ASP A 772 25.62 -1.75 -14.57
CA ASP A 772 25.79 -2.86 -15.49
C ASP A 772 26.85 -2.48 -16.54
N PRO A 773 28.08 -3.00 -16.42
CA PRO A 773 29.16 -2.65 -17.34
C PRO A 773 28.87 -3.08 -18.79
N ALA A 774 27.94 -4.02 -19.01
CA ALA A 774 27.52 -4.47 -20.33
C ALA A 774 26.37 -3.64 -20.95
N ALA A 775 25.87 -2.61 -20.27
CA ALA A 775 24.82 -1.72 -20.78
C ALA A 775 25.35 -0.46 -21.49
N GLU A 776 26.67 -0.31 -21.63
CA GLU A 776 27.28 0.84 -22.32
C GLU A 776 27.36 0.72 -23.85
N ASP A 777 27.23 -0.51 -24.39
CA ASP A 777 27.26 -0.86 -25.83
C ASP A 777 25.85 -1.03 -26.44
#